data_AF-A0A326UAF6-F1
#
_entry.id   AF-A0A326UAF6-F1
#
_cell.length_a   1.000
_cell.length_b   1.000
_cell.length_c   1.000
_cell.angle_alpha   90.00
_cell.angle_beta   90.00
_cell.angle_gamma   90.00
#
_symmetry.space_group_name_H-M   'P 1'
#
loop_
_entity.id
_entity.type
_entity.pdbx_description
1 polymer ?
#
loop_
_entity_poly.entity_id
_entity_poly.type
_entity_poly.pdbx_seq_one_letter_code
_entity_poly.pdbx_strand_id
1 'polypeptide(L)'
;MAQIRNRSSAGKVYGWLRFLWPSKQRGMCRVAFGVVLLLAALLRFWGLGERPLHHDEAQHAYFSWIFMHNILGSWPFCFLAQGSNGACYRYDPLLHGPFQFHVIALVYRLCSLVGIPIEGANNVTARIPAALLGTALVGLPYFLRDRLGTWGGWLASFLLAISPGMVYFSRFTREDIYMAFFTLLLIVAIARYIRARDRRWLIWAAVALTLSYATKEATFFTIALLGSFAGAVIVWELGSGRVIRKKGAWLPETLAFPALFLYLLVFGSVALCFFGWLKGLARSLSNVEHVAQADAVLAVVKDWTTVLLLLGFIGLCAFMLFKRSQGDSQQARVTRFDPIKQPLLRMLTTLPWRHWTVAVLTAWIVFAVLFTVLFTNLRTGIGDGVWQGLYYWLKQQEVARGGQPWYYYLLLIPLYEQIGVVFGLVGLIYCLCRPTRFRLFLAYWFVGSVCIYSWAGEKMPWLMIHMVLPLLLLAALAIAPLVRALVGLLHQRKKPCGRHISAFGGLVLACMALIVTLQNMFQVNYVHAEDAPHEMMIYVQTTTDVNAVMKQIEALDREYYHGKHEISIAVTRDATWPFAWYLRNYSNVAFQNSDVHMCVLPRENADVMIAGGHCIGGVLAKGKGTYQALRYSMRRQWDQGYMPPRCVPQQGKTCEEQPYIGVGPLLWLSYGDNPPPGAQFDPMRAACTIWYWWWDRRAIGSTNGSFDMVILLRNDLVQPERREAR
;
A
#
# COMPACT_ATOMS: atom_id res chain seq x y z
N MET A 1 -44.24 -31.04 4.50
CA MET A 1 -45.51 -30.51 5.06
C MET A 1 -45.22 -29.78 6.37
N ALA A 2 -45.71 -28.54 6.44
CA ALA A 2 -45.98 -27.63 7.58
C ALA A 2 -45.06 -27.57 8.82
N GLN A 3 -44.39 -26.43 9.02
CA GLN A 3 -44.75 -25.46 10.07
C GLN A 3 -43.97 -24.13 9.87
N ILE A 4 -44.58 -23.20 9.13
CA ILE A 4 -44.22 -21.78 9.15
C ILE A 4 -45.16 -21.12 10.15
N ARG A 5 -44.64 -20.78 11.34
CA ARG A 5 -45.40 -20.06 12.35
C ARG A 5 -45.35 -18.56 12.04
N ASN A 6 -46.52 -18.05 11.69
CA ASN A 6 -46.87 -16.63 11.59
C ASN A 6 -46.36 -15.86 12.82
N ARG A 7 -45.58 -14.79 12.60
CA ARG A 7 -45.45 -13.70 13.58
C ARG A 7 -45.90 -12.41 12.90
N SER A 8 -47.02 -11.94 13.41
CA SER A 8 -47.77 -10.77 13.00
C SER A 8 -46.97 -9.48 13.11
N SER A 9 -47.33 -8.58 12.20
CA SER A 9 -47.07 -7.15 12.16
C SER A 9 -47.61 -6.42 13.40
N ALA A 10 -46.73 -6.00 14.30
CA ALA A 10 -46.93 -4.84 15.18
C ALA A 10 -45.57 -4.40 15.72
N GLY A 11 -45.22 -3.12 15.55
CA GLY A 11 -43.98 -2.53 16.08
C GLY A 11 -42.95 -2.07 15.04
N LYS A 12 -43.38 -1.34 14.00
CA LYS A 12 -42.51 -0.54 13.12
C LYS A 12 -42.29 0.86 13.71
N VAL A 13 -41.78 0.99 14.94
CA VAL A 13 -41.20 2.26 15.42
C VAL A 13 -40.07 1.91 16.39
N TYR A 14 -38.89 2.52 16.22
CA TYR A 14 -37.66 2.35 17.01
C TYR A 14 -36.73 1.15 16.69
N GLY A 15 -36.30 1.02 15.43
CA GLY A 15 -35.17 0.18 15.03
C GLY A 15 -33.77 0.75 15.37
N TRP A 16 -33.68 2.04 15.72
CA TRP A 16 -32.39 2.72 15.93
C TRP A 16 -31.84 2.60 17.36
N LEU A 17 -32.71 2.48 18.38
CA LEU A 17 -32.28 2.39 19.79
C LEU A 17 -31.78 0.99 20.21
N ARG A 18 -32.11 -0.07 19.46
CA ARG A 18 -31.51 -1.41 19.66
C ARG A 18 -30.06 -1.53 19.17
N PHE A 19 -29.52 -0.49 18.53
CA PHE A 19 -28.10 -0.41 18.19
C PHE A 19 -27.23 -0.10 19.41
N LEU A 20 -27.80 0.60 20.41
CA LEU A 20 -27.08 1.18 21.55
C LEU A 20 -27.00 0.29 22.79
N TRP A 21 -27.83 -0.76 22.93
CA TRP A 21 -27.70 -1.69 24.06
C TRP A 21 -27.89 -3.16 23.65
N PRO A 22 -26.81 -3.89 23.36
CA PRO A 22 -26.88 -5.30 23.02
C PRO A 22 -27.04 -6.19 24.26
N SER A 23 -27.45 -7.44 24.07
CA SER A 23 -27.29 -8.48 25.10
C SER A 23 -25.85 -8.48 25.63
N LYS A 24 -25.66 -8.76 26.94
CA LYS A 24 -24.36 -8.65 27.66
C LYS A 24 -23.18 -9.23 26.85
N GLN A 25 -23.38 -10.38 26.20
CA GLN A 25 -22.39 -11.07 25.38
C GLN A 25 -22.06 -10.39 24.04
N ARG A 26 -23.03 -9.75 23.37
CA ARG A 26 -22.78 -8.95 22.14
C ARG A 26 -22.13 -7.60 22.47
N GLY A 27 -22.45 -7.03 23.63
CA GLY A 27 -21.80 -5.80 24.14
C GLY A 27 -20.32 -6.02 24.39
N MET A 28 -19.97 -7.06 25.16
CA MET A 28 -18.57 -7.42 25.46
C MET A 28 -17.73 -7.67 24.20
N CYS A 29 -18.28 -8.33 23.17
CA CYS A 29 -17.58 -8.51 21.91
C CYS A 29 -17.23 -7.16 21.26
N ARG A 30 -18.16 -6.21 21.19
CA ARG A 30 -17.88 -4.90 20.58
C ARG A 30 -16.83 -4.12 21.35
N VAL A 31 -16.88 -4.18 22.69
CA VAL A 31 -15.87 -3.55 23.56
C VAL A 31 -14.49 -4.15 23.28
N ALA A 32 -14.37 -5.48 23.20
CA ALA A 32 -13.09 -6.13 22.93
C ALA A 32 -12.46 -5.73 21.58
N PHE A 33 -13.27 -5.56 20.52
CA PHE A 33 -12.77 -5.02 19.25
C PHE A 33 -12.47 -3.52 19.34
N GLY A 34 -13.28 -2.76 20.07
CA GLY A 34 -13.05 -1.33 20.31
C GLY A 34 -11.73 -1.05 21.02
N VAL A 35 -11.34 -1.88 22.00
CA VAL A 35 -10.04 -1.80 22.68
C VAL A 35 -8.89 -2.05 21.70
N VAL A 36 -9.01 -3.05 20.83
CA VAL A 36 -7.99 -3.32 19.79
C VAL A 36 -7.89 -2.17 18.79
N LEU A 37 -9.02 -1.56 18.43
CA LEU A 37 -9.04 -0.39 17.55
C LEU A 37 -8.42 0.85 18.20
N LEU A 38 -8.65 1.05 19.50
CA LEU A 38 -8.01 2.09 20.29
C LEU A 38 -6.49 1.87 20.35
N LEU A 39 -6.05 0.64 20.64
CA LEU A 39 -4.63 0.26 20.59
C LEU A 39 -4.02 0.56 19.22
N ALA A 40 -4.71 0.19 18.14
CA ALA A 40 -4.27 0.47 16.79
C ALA A 40 -4.12 1.98 16.51
N ALA A 41 -5.06 2.79 17.00
CA ALA A 41 -5.00 4.24 16.88
C ALA A 41 -3.82 4.81 17.68
N LEU A 42 -3.65 4.40 18.94
CA LEU A 42 -2.53 4.84 19.78
C LEU A 42 -1.18 4.55 19.09
N LEU A 43 -1.00 3.33 18.58
CA LEU A 43 0.25 2.94 17.90
C LEU A 43 0.49 3.68 16.57
N ARG A 44 -0.53 4.26 15.95
CA ARG A 44 -0.40 4.95 14.65
C ARG A 44 -0.30 6.45 14.79
N PHE A 45 -0.89 7.04 15.84
CA PHE A 45 -0.88 8.48 16.07
C PHE A 45 0.21 8.95 17.04
N TRP A 46 0.72 8.09 17.91
CA TRP A 46 1.77 8.44 18.87
C TRP A 46 3.06 8.87 18.16
N GLY A 47 3.55 10.10 18.34
CA GLY A 47 4.81 10.56 17.72
C GLY A 47 4.78 10.63 16.18
N LEU A 48 3.59 10.86 15.58
CA LEU A 48 3.42 10.80 14.11
C LEU A 48 4.28 11.83 13.35
N GLY A 49 4.66 12.95 13.98
CA GLY A 49 5.41 14.04 13.35
C GLY A 49 6.93 14.01 13.57
N GLU A 50 7.45 13.09 14.39
CA GLU A 50 8.85 13.14 14.85
C GLU A 50 9.86 12.89 13.71
N ARG A 51 9.52 11.97 12.81
CA ARG A 51 10.38 11.59 11.69
C ARG A 51 10.37 12.62 10.57
N PRO A 52 11.53 12.98 9.98
CA PRO A 52 11.59 13.72 8.74
C PRO A 52 10.76 13.06 7.62
N LEU A 53 10.24 13.86 6.68
CA LEU A 53 9.54 13.30 5.53
C LEU A 53 10.53 12.57 4.62
N HIS A 54 10.23 11.33 4.26
CA HIS A 54 11.02 10.62 3.24
C HIS A 54 10.80 11.20 1.84
N HIS A 55 11.69 10.87 0.89
CA HIS A 55 11.67 11.41 -0.47
C HIS A 55 10.27 11.47 -1.09
N ASP A 56 9.61 10.32 -1.24
CA ASP A 56 8.25 10.21 -1.80
C ASP A 56 7.20 10.89 -0.89
N GLU A 57 7.41 10.89 0.43
CA GLU A 57 6.50 11.54 1.37
C GLU A 57 6.45 13.05 1.15
N ALA A 58 7.62 13.65 0.98
CA ALA A 58 7.77 15.08 0.75
C ALA A 58 7.10 15.48 -0.57
N GLN A 59 7.20 14.64 -1.61
CA GLN A 59 6.48 14.84 -2.87
C GLN A 59 4.97 14.83 -2.64
N HIS A 60 4.43 13.79 -2.02
CA HIS A 60 3.00 13.70 -1.76
C HIS A 60 2.49 14.85 -0.89
N ALA A 61 3.22 15.20 0.16
CA ALA A 61 2.89 16.30 1.05
C ALA A 61 2.89 17.65 0.31
N TYR A 62 3.92 17.92 -0.49
CA TYR A 62 4.09 19.17 -1.23
C TYR A 62 3.05 19.33 -2.33
N PHE A 63 2.84 18.32 -3.17
CA PHE A 63 1.84 18.41 -4.23
C PHE A 63 0.41 18.44 -3.69
N SER A 64 0.14 17.85 -2.53
CA SER A 64 -1.15 18.02 -1.83
C SER A 64 -1.33 19.44 -1.29
N TRP A 65 -0.24 20.07 -0.85
CA TRP A 65 -0.25 21.49 -0.46
C TRP A 65 -0.52 22.39 -1.68
N ILE A 66 0.15 22.16 -2.81
CA ILE A 66 -0.14 22.84 -4.08
C ILE A 66 -1.62 22.62 -4.48
N PHE A 67 -2.11 21.38 -4.40
CA PHE A 67 -3.50 21.06 -4.71
C PHE A 67 -4.45 21.90 -3.86
N MET A 68 -4.20 22.01 -2.56
CA MET A 68 -5.03 22.82 -1.66
C MET A 68 -5.05 24.29 -2.09
N HIS A 69 -3.91 24.88 -2.42
CA HIS A 69 -3.83 26.30 -2.77
C HIS A 69 -4.41 26.58 -4.15
N ASN A 70 -4.01 25.78 -5.14
CA ASN A 70 -4.29 26.07 -6.54
C ASN A 70 -5.67 25.55 -6.97
N ILE A 71 -6.14 24.44 -6.41
CA ILE A 71 -7.46 23.88 -6.73
C ILE A 71 -8.49 24.28 -5.69
N LEU A 72 -8.29 23.97 -4.39
CA LEU A 72 -9.32 24.25 -3.39
C LEU A 72 -9.49 25.76 -3.12
N GLY A 73 -8.40 26.54 -3.22
CA GLY A 73 -8.42 28.00 -3.08
C GLY A 73 -8.97 28.74 -4.31
N SER A 74 -8.75 28.20 -5.51
CA SER A 74 -9.03 28.88 -6.79
C SER A 74 -9.88 28.03 -7.75
N TRP A 75 -10.80 27.21 -7.21
CA TRP A 75 -11.56 26.24 -8.00
C TRP A 75 -12.29 26.84 -9.20
N PRO A 76 -13.02 27.98 -9.10
CA PRO A 76 -13.73 28.56 -10.25
C PRO A 76 -12.78 28.90 -11.40
N PHE A 77 -11.59 29.42 -11.09
CA PHE A 77 -10.56 29.72 -12.08
C PHE A 77 -10.08 28.44 -12.79
N CYS A 78 -9.74 27.40 -12.02
CA CYS A 78 -9.27 26.14 -12.62
C CYS A 78 -10.37 25.39 -13.39
N PHE A 79 -11.62 25.47 -12.95
CA PHE A 79 -12.76 24.93 -13.68
C PHE A 79 -12.98 25.63 -15.02
N LEU A 80 -12.95 26.97 -15.06
CA LEU A 80 -13.09 27.73 -16.30
C LEU A 80 -11.89 27.54 -17.24
N ALA A 81 -10.69 27.45 -16.68
CA ALA A 81 -9.49 27.17 -17.46
C ALA A 81 -9.45 25.72 -18.00
N GLN A 82 -10.31 24.81 -17.52
CA GLN A 82 -10.28 23.37 -17.85
C GLN A 82 -8.86 22.79 -17.76
N GLY A 83 -8.12 23.23 -16.73
CA GLY A 83 -6.74 22.83 -16.49
C GLY A 83 -5.71 23.33 -17.50
N SER A 84 -6.06 24.13 -18.53
CA SER A 84 -5.15 24.61 -19.60
C SER A 84 -4.00 25.50 -19.11
N ASN A 85 -4.13 26.13 -17.95
CA ASN A 85 -3.09 26.95 -17.33
C ASN A 85 -2.21 26.12 -16.39
N GLY A 86 -0.88 26.26 -16.52
CA GLY A 86 0.12 25.53 -15.71
C GLY A 86 0.06 25.79 -14.19
N ALA A 87 -0.78 26.73 -13.74
CA ALA A 87 -1.03 26.98 -12.32
C ALA A 87 -1.95 25.91 -11.67
N CYS A 88 -2.83 25.24 -12.42
CA CYS A 88 -3.75 24.26 -11.85
C CYS A 88 -3.11 22.87 -11.75
N TYR A 89 -3.32 22.18 -10.63
CA TYR A 89 -2.87 20.80 -10.45
C TYR A 89 -3.45 19.88 -11.53
N ARG A 90 -2.61 18.99 -12.08
CA ARG A 90 -2.99 17.96 -13.04
C ARG A 90 -2.56 16.60 -12.51
N TYR A 91 -3.36 15.58 -12.82
CA TYR A 91 -3.00 14.20 -12.51
C TYR A 91 -1.74 13.81 -13.29
N ASP A 92 -0.73 13.36 -12.56
CA ASP A 92 0.53 12.85 -13.10
C ASP A 92 0.74 11.42 -12.55
N PRO A 93 0.81 10.38 -13.42
CA PRO A 93 1.03 9.01 -12.99
C PRO A 93 2.41 8.78 -12.35
N LEU A 94 3.37 9.70 -12.52
CA LEU A 94 4.69 9.63 -11.89
C LEU A 94 4.58 9.43 -10.37
N LEU A 95 3.56 10.03 -9.76
CA LEU A 95 3.31 10.02 -8.33
C LEU A 95 2.07 9.18 -7.95
N HIS A 96 1.77 8.15 -8.73
CA HIS A 96 0.63 7.26 -8.53
C HIS A 96 -0.73 7.97 -8.62
N GLY A 97 -1.79 7.31 -8.13
CA GLY A 97 -3.16 7.74 -8.32
C GLY A 97 -3.55 9.00 -7.53
N PRO A 98 -4.60 9.72 -7.98
CA PRO A 98 -4.96 11.02 -7.44
C PRO A 98 -5.55 10.98 -6.02
N PHE A 99 -6.01 9.82 -5.52
CA PHE A 99 -6.72 9.71 -4.24
C PHE A 99 -5.95 10.32 -3.08
N GLN A 100 -4.65 10.03 -3.01
CA GLN A 100 -3.79 10.46 -1.92
C GLN A 100 -3.70 11.98 -1.82
N PHE A 101 -3.55 12.66 -2.95
CA PHE A 101 -3.48 14.13 -2.99
C PHE A 101 -4.78 14.78 -2.53
N HIS A 102 -5.92 14.21 -2.95
CA HIS A 102 -7.24 14.71 -2.54
C HIS A 102 -7.45 14.58 -1.03
N VAL A 103 -7.12 13.42 -0.46
CA VAL A 103 -7.37 13.18 0.97
C VAL A 103 -6.42 13.97 1.87
N ILE A 104 -5.15 14.12 1.48
CA ILE A 104 -4.19 14.94 2.24
C ILE A 104 -4.56 16.43 2.15
N ALA A 105 -4.86 16.94 0.94
CA ALA A 105 -5.28 18.32 0.76
C ALA A 105 -6.57 18.64 1.55
N LEU A 106 -7.51 17.69 1.61
CA LEU A 106 -8.70 17.81 2.45
C LEU A 106 -8.33 17.93 3.93
N VAL A 107 -7.38 17.10 4.42
CA VAL A 107 -6.92 17.20 5.81
C VAL A 107 -6.25 18.55 6.07
N TYR A 108 -5.37 19.03 5.20
CA TYR A 108 -4.77 20.36 5.33
C TYR A 108 -5.85 21.45 5.41
N ARG A 109 -6.85 21.41 4.53
CA ARG A 109 -7.95 22.38 4.54
C ARG A 109 -8.75 22.32 5.83
N LEU A 110 -9.07 21.13 6.33
CA LEU A 110 -9.78 20.97 7.60
C LEU A 110 -8.94 21.47 8.79
N CYS A 111 -7.63 21.19 8.81
CA CYS A 111 -6.71 21.68 9.83
C CYS A 111 -6.54 23.21 9.78
N SER A 112 -6.51 23.79 8.58
CA SER A 112 -6.49 25.25 8.36
C SER A 112 -7.73 25.91 8.99
N LEU A 113 -8.92 25.31 8.79
CA LEU A 113 -10.18 25.81 9.36
C LEU A 113 -10.22 25.76 10.90
N VAL A 114 -9.45 24.85 11.52
CA VAL A 114 -9.36 24.71 12.99
C VAL A 114 -8.19 25.54 13.57
N GLY A 115 -7.48 26.30 12.73
CA GLY A 115 -6.41 27.22 13.17
C GLY A 115 -5.06 26.53 13.42
N ILE A 116 -4.80 25.37 12.82
CA ILE A 116 -3.47 24.74 12.88
C ILE A 116 -2.46 25.59 12.08
N PRO A 117 -1.25 25.88 12.62
CA PRO A 117 -0.24 26.70 11.95
C PRO A 117 0.15 26.21 10.56
N ILE A 118 0.74 27.10 9.76
CA ILE A 118 1.20 26.83 8.37
C ILE A 118 0.02 26.34 7.51
N GLU A 119 -1.12 27.01 7.65
CA GLU A 119 -2.37 26.67 6.93
C GLU A 119 -2.78 25.20 7.07
N GLY A 120 -2.52 24.59 8.23
CA GLY A 120 -2.82 23.18 8.48
C GLY A 120 -1.89 22.18 7.79
N ALA A 121 -0.84 22.62 7.09
CA ALA A 121 0.09 21.74 6.37
C ALA A 121 1.42 21.59 7.10
N ASN A 122 1.59 20.45 7.78
CA ASN A 122 2.80 20.06 8.51
C ASN A 122 3.03 18.54 8.42
N ASN A 123 4.14 18.05 8.96
CA ASN A 123 4.51 16.62 8.87
C ASN A 123 3.47 15.69 9.51
N VAL A 124 2.80 16.13 10.60
CA VAL A 124 1.75 15.35 11.25
C VAL A 124 0.53 15.27 10.35
N THR A 125 0.04 16.42 9.86
CA THR A 125 -1.20 16.47 9.07
C THR A 125 -1.08 15.76 7.73
N ALA A 126 0.13 15.71 7.15
CA ALA A 126 0.42 14.92 5.95
C ALA A 126 0.15 13.42 6.18
N ARG A 127 0.48 12.92 7.37
CA ARG A 127 0.41 11.50 7.74
C ARG A 127 -0.94 11.07 8.33
N ILE A 128 -1.82 12.02 8.70
CA ILE A 128 -3.13 11.72 9.30
C ILE A 128 -3.95 10.75 8.44
N PRO A 129 -4.09 10.92 7.10
CA PRO A 129 -4.87 9.97 6.31
C PRO A 129 -4.32 8.54 6.39
N ALA A 130 -3.00 8.35 6.36
CA ALA A 130 -2.34 7.04 6.47
C ALA A 130 -2.62 6.39 7.83
N ALA A 131 -2.49 7.16 8.91
CA ALA A 131 -2.77 6.70 10.27
C ALA A 131 -4.24 6.34 10.46
N LEU A 132 -5.16 7.15 9.91
CA LEU A 132 -6.60 6.90 9.96
C LEU A 132 -6.99 5.62 9.22
N LEU A 133 -6.59 5.47 7.95
CA LEU A 133 -6.96 4.30 7.15
C LEU A 133 -6.23 3.03 7.61
N GLY A 134 -4.99 3.14 8.09
CA GLY A 134 -4.29 2.05 8.77
C GLY A 134 -4.98 1.61 10.07
N THR A 135 -5.54 2.54 10.83
CA THR A 135 -6.37 2.22 12.00
C THR A 135 -7.69 1.58 11.59
N ALA A 136 -8.36 2.13 10.57
CA ALA A 136 -9.64 1.60 10.08
C ALA A 136 -9.49 0.17 9.51
N LEU A 137 -8.36 -0.15 8.87
CA LEU A 137 -8.00 -1.49 8.38
C LEU A 137 -8.10 -2.53 9.49
N VAL A 138 -7.64 -2.21 10.70
CA VAL A 138 -7.69 -3.10 11.88
C VAL A 138 -9.13 -3.45 12.28
N GLY A 139 -10.09 -2.57 12.03
CA GLY A 139 -11.50 -2.80 12.34
C GLY A 139 -12.23 -3.71 11.35
N LEU A 140 -11.71 -3.88 10.13
CA LEU A 140 -12.39 -4.61 9.06
C LEU A 140 -12.61 -6.12 9.34
N PRO A 141 -11.68 -6.87 9.97
CA PRO A 141 -11.91 -8.28 10.33
C PRO A 141 -13.14 -8.55 11.19
N TYR A 142 -13.64 -7.55 11.96
CA TYR A 142 -14.89 -7.65 12.70
C TYR A 142 -16.07 -8.07 11.81
N PHE A 143 -16.12 -7.56 10.57
CA PHE A 143 -17.18 -7.87 9.62
C PHE A 143 -17.04 -9.26 8.99
N LEU A 144 -15.87 -9.91 9.13
CA LEU A 144 -15.58 -11.27 8.66
C LEU A 144 -15.73 -12.33 9.75
N ARG A 145 -16.23 -11.97 10.93
CA ARG A 145 -16.38 -12.89 12.09
C ARG A 145 -17.26 -14.11 11.82
N ASP A 146 -18.12 -14.06 10.81
CA ASP A 146 -18.93 -15.21 10.40
C ASP A 146 -18.16 -16.24 9.57
N ARG A 147 -17.04 -15.83 8.97
CA ARG A 147 -16.13 -16.71 8.22
C ARG A 147 -14.92 -17.12 9.06
N LEU A 148 -14.36 -16.19 9.84
CA LEU A 148 -13.20 -16.40 10.70
C LEU A 148 -13.55 -16.97 12.09
N GLY A 149 -14.81 -16.81 12.52
CA GLY A 149 -15.21 -16.98 13.91
C GLY A 149 -14.92 -15.73 14.75
N THR A 150 -15.49 -15.66 15.96
CA THR A 150 -15.32 -14.49 16.84
C THR A 150 -13.87 -14.30 17.29
N TRP A 151 -13.24 -15.37 17.78
CA TRP A 151 -11.81 -15.35 18.12
C TRP A 151 -10.91 -15.12 16.90
N GLY A 152 -11.23 -15.70 15.74
CA GLY A 152 -10.45 -15.47 14.52
C GLY A 152 -10.52 -14.03 14.03
N GLY A 153 -11.69 -13.41 14.07
CA GLY A 153 -11.84 -11.99 13.74
C GLY A 153 -11.11 -11.07 14.72
N TRP A 154 -11.19 -11.36 16.03
CA TRP A 154 -10.52 -10.54 17.05
C TRP A 154 -9.00 -10.69 16.98
N LEU A 155 -8.48 -11.91 16.83
CA LEU A 155 -7.06 -12.16 16.64
C LEU A 155 -6.54 -11.53 15.36
N ALA A 156 -7.30 -11.58 14.26
CA ALA A 156 -6.94 -10.89 13.02
C ALA A 156 -6.80 -9.37 13.22
N SER A 157 -7.77 -8.75 13.90
CA SER A 157 -7.67 -7.33 14.28
C SER A 157 -6.46 -7.08 15.18
N PHE A 158 -6.24 -7.90 16.20
CA PHE A 158 -5.12 -7.73 17.12
C PHE A 158 -3.77 -7.82 16.40
N LEU A 159 -3.56 -8.85 15.57
CA LEU A 159 -2.32 -9.03 14.80
C LEU A 159 -2.08 -7.89 13.81
N LEU A 160 -3.12 -7.37 13.14
CA LEU A 160 -3.00 -6.18 12.28
C LEU A 160 -2.70 -4.90 13.07
N ALA A 161 -3.16 -4.81 14.32
CA ALA A 161 -2.91 -3.65 15.16
C ALA A 161 -1.43 -3.52 15.53
N ILE A 162 -0.76 -4.65 15.77
CA ILE A 162 0.61 -4.73 16.30
C ILE A 162 1.67 -5.21 15.28
N SER A 163 1.30 -5.51 14.04
CA SER A 163 2.27 -5.97 13.03
C SER A 163 3.30 -4.87 12.75
N PRO A 164 4.61 -5.17 12.81
CA PRO A 164 5.66 -4.17 12.58
C PRO A 164 5.50 -3.42 11.26
N GLY A 165 5.26 -4.15 10.16
CA GLY A 165 5.11 -3.55 8.84
C GLY A 165 3.80 -2.77 8.71
N MET A 166 2.69 -3.29 9.25
CA MET A 166 1.40 -2.61 9.20
C MET A 166 1.39 -1.30 9.99
N VAL A 167 2.10 -1.25 11.13
CA VAL A 167 2.26 -0.02 11.91
C VAL A 167 3.19 0.94 11.17
N TYR A 168 4.32 0.46 10.65
CA TYR A 168 5.32 1.30 9.98
C TYR A 168 4.74 2.03 8.76
N PHE A 169 4.14 1.30 7.83
CA PHE A 169 3.58 1.89 6.61
C PHE A 169 2.25 2.63 6.83
N SER A 170 1.66 2.57 8.02
CA SER A 170 0.50 3.42 8.38
C SER A 170 0.89 4.70 9.11
N ARG A 171 2.18 4.90 9.41
CA ARG A 171 2.74 6.13 10.01
C ARG A 171 3.50 6.98 8.99
N PHE A 172 3.33 6.65 7.72
CA PHE A 172 4.05 7.24 6.61
C PHE A 172 3.06 7.55 5.48
N THR A 173 3.22 8.68 4.81
CA THR A 173 2.35 9.14 3.71
C THR A 173 2.67 8.42 2.40
N ARG A 174 2.39 7.10 2.38
CA ARG A 174 2.47 6.22 1.21
C ARG A 174 1.08 5.75 0.80
N GLU A 175 0.97 5.45 -0.48
CA GLU A 175 -0.25 4.93 -1.11
C GLU A 175 -0.56 3.47 -0.73
N ASP A 176 0.43 2.66 -0.36
CA ASP A 176 0.26 1.23 -0.11
C ASP A 176 -0.75 0.94 1.00
N ILE A 177 -0.70 1.67 2.12
CA ILE A 177 -1.62 1.45 3.25
C ILE A 177 -3.07 1.76 2.87
N TYR A 178 -3.31 2.77 2.02
CA TYR A 178 -4.63 3.07 1.49
C TYR A 178 -5.13 1.92 0.63
N MET A 179 -4.29 1.42 -0.27
CA MET A 179 -4.61 0.28 -1.12
C MET A 179 -4.88 -0.98 -0.29
N ALA A 180 -4.12 -1.23 0.78
CA ALA A 180 -4.36 -2.35 1.70
C ALA A 180 -5.72 -2.23 2.39
N PHE A 181 -6.09 -1.04 2.87
CA PHE A 181 -7.41 -0.76 3.43
C PHE A 181 -8.52 -1.03 2.41
N PHE A 182 -8.42 -0.48 1.20
CA PHE A 182 -9.43 -0.67 0.16
C PHE A 182 -9.52 -2.12 -0.31
N THR A 183 -8.41 -2.84 -0.38
CA THR A 183 -8.39 -4.27 -0.73
C THR A 183 -9.14 -5.10 0.31
N LEU A 184 -8.88 -4.90 1.60
CA LEU A 184 -9.61 -5.62 2.64
C LEU A 184 -11.08 -5.19 2.69
N LEU A 185 -11.38 -3.90 2.49
CA LEU A 185 -12.75 -3.39 2.43
C LEU A 185 -13.52 -4.04 1.27
N LEU A 186 -12.91 -4.17 0.09
CA LEU A 186 -13.47 -4.87 -1.07
C LEU A 186 -13.81 -6.32 -0.72
N ILE A 187 -12.88 -7.04 -0.09
CA ILE A 187 -13.06 -8.44 0.32
C ILE A 187 -14.18 -8.56 1.36
N VAL A 188 -14.21 -7.69 2.37
CA VAL A 188 -15.27 -7.61 3.36
C VAL A 188 -16.61 -7.37 2.68
N ALA A 189 -16.68 -6.36 1.82
CA ALA A 189 -17.89 -5.94 1.15
C ALA A 189 -18.46 -7.05 0.25
N ILE A 190 -17.63 -7.71 -0.56
CA ILE A 190 -18.03 -8.88 -1.35
C ILE A 190 -18.52 -10.02 -0.45
N ALA A 191 -17.77 -10.37 0.59
CA ALA A 191 -18.14 -11.46 1.50
C ALA A 191 -19.48 -11.21 2.21
N ARG A 192 -19.71 -9.97 2.63
CA ARG A 192 -20.96 -9.51 3.25
C ARG A 192 -22.11 -9.46 2.24
N TYR A 193 -21.87 -9.02 1.01
CA TYR A 193 -22.88 -8.97 -0.04
C TYR A 193 -23.39 -10.36 -0.41
N ILE A 194 -22.48 -11.33 -0.60
CA ILE A 194 -22.84 -12.72 -0.92
C ILE A 194 -23.85 -13.28 0.09
N ARG A 195 -23.71 -12.93 1.37
CA ARG A 195 -24.60 -13.41 2.44
C ARG A 195 -25.85 -12.57 2.63
N ALA A 196 -25.69 -11.26 2.80
CA ALA A 196 -26.77 -10.37 3.24
C ALA A 196 -27.63 -9.87 2.07
N ARG A 197 -27.11 -9.89 0.83
CA ARG A 197 -27.74 -9.32 -0.37
C ARG A 197 -28.21 -7.86 -0.22
N ASP A 198 -27.59 -7.11 0.69
CA ASP A 198 -27.86 -5.69 0.89
C ASP A 198 -27.02 -4.84 -0.06
N ARG A 199 -27.68 -3.96 -0.84
CA ARG A 199 -27.05 -3.05 -1.82
C ARG A 199 -25.87 -2.27 -1.25
N ARG A 200 -25.89 -1.92 0.04
CA ARG A 200 -24.83 -1.12 0.68
C ARG A 200 -23.46 -1.78 0.53
N TRP A 201 -23.40 -3.10 0.65
CA TRP A 201 -22.14 -3.82 0.50
C TRP A 201 -21.66 -3.87 -0.95
N LEU A 202 -22.56 -3.88 -1.92
CA LEU A 202 -22.14 -3.80 -3.33
C LEU A 202 -21.60 -2.41 -3.67
N ILE A 203 -22.21 -1.35 -3.12
CA ILE A 203 -21.71 0.02 -3.24
C ILE A 203 -20.31 0.12 -2.60
N TRP A 204 -20.13 -0.37 -1.38
CA TRP A 204 -18.81 -0.38 -0.72
C TRP A 204 -17.77 -1.19 -1.49
N ALA A 205 -18.14 -2.31 -2.11
CA ALA A 205 -17.24 -3.06 -2.98
C ALA A 205 -16.81 -2.23 -4.20
N ALA A 206 -17.77 -1.59 -4.88
CA ALA A 206 -17.48 -0.77 -6.05
C ALA A 206 -16.63 0.46 -5.69
N VAL A 207 -16.97 1.17 -4.62
CA VAL A 207 -16.21 2.32 -4.11
C VAL A 207 -14.81 1.90 -3.67
N ALA A 208 -14.66 0.80 -2.93
CA ALA A 208 -13.34 0.32 -2.52
C ALA A 208 -12.46 -0.04 -3.72
N LEU A 209 -13.01 -0.69 -4.74
CA LEU A 209 -12.27 -0.99 -5.96
C LEU A 209 -11.84 0.28 -6.68
N THR A 210 -12.73 1.25 -6.85
CA THR A 210 -12.41 2.54 -7.48
C THR A 210 -11.38 3.33 -6.69
N LEU A 211 -11.49 3.38 -5.36
CA LEU A 211 -10.52 4.09 -4.52
C LEU A 211 -9.15 3.40 -4.52
N SER A 212 -9.11 2.06 -4.51
CA SER A 212 -7.87 1.31 -4.72
C SER A 212 -7.24 1.66 -6.06
N TYR A 213 -8.04 1.66 -7.13
CA TYR A 213 -7.60 2.00 -8.48
C TYR A 213 -7.05 3.44 -8.55
N ALA A 214 -7.72 4.39 -7.89
CA ALA A 214 -7.28 5.78 -7.79
C ALA A 214 -6.11 5.99 -6.80
N THR A 215 -5.61 4.94 -6.17
CA THR A 215 -4.49 5.00 -5.22
C THR A 215 -3.18 4.56 -5.86
N LYS A 216 -3.13 3.33 -6.42
CA LYS A 216 -1.90 2.75 -6.98
C LYS A 216 -2.20 1.71 -8.06
N GLU A 217 -1.32 1.64 -9.04
CA GLU A 217 -1.37 0.72 -10.19
C GLU A 217 -1.24 -0.75 -9.77
N ALA A 218 -0.66 -1.03 -8.60
CA ALA A 218 -0.67 -2.36 -7.99
C ALA A 218 -2.10 -2.93 -7.80
N THR A 219 -3.14 -2.10 -7.89
CA THR A 219 -4.54 -2.56 -7.96
C THR A 219 -4.79 -3.52 -9.13
N PHE A 220 -4.05 -3.44 -10.24
CA PHE A 220 -4.15 -4.40 -11.34
C PHE A 220 -3.86 -5.83 -10.87
N PHE A 221 -2.88 -6.02 -9.98
CA PHE A 221 -2.60 -7.32 -9.38
C PHE A 221 -3.74 -7.80 -8.50
N THR A 222 -4.37 -6.90 -7.74
CA THR A 222 -5.54 -7.23 -6.92
C THR A 222 -6.72 -7.64 -7.78
N ILE A 223 -6.99 -6.94 -8.89
CA ILE A 223 -8.03 -7.30 -9.86
C ILE A 223 -7.75 -8.66 -10.48
N ALA A 224 -6.52 -8.90 -10.92
CA ALA A 224 -6.12 -10.18 -11.52
C ALA A 224 -6.29 -11.33 -10.53
N LEU A 225 -5.82 -11.19 -9.30
CA LEU A 225 -5.88 -12.20 -8.25
C LEU A 225 -7.31 -12.48 -7.77
N LEU A 226 -8.10 -11.45 -7.47
CA LEU A 226 -9.50 -11.65 -7.06
C LEU A 226 -10.35 -12.17 -8.23
N GLY A 227 -10.09 -11.68 -9.44
CA GLY A 227 -10.78 -12.06 -10.66
C GLY A 227 -10.51 -13.50 -11.08
N SER A 228 -9.26 -13.95 -11.06
CA SER A 228 -8.89 -15.34 -11.37
C SER A 228 -9.50 -16.32 -10.37
N PHE A 229 -9.50 -15.99 -9.08
CA PHE A 229 -10.16 -16.81 -8.07
C PHE A 229 -11.68 -16.85 -8.27
N ALA A 230 -12.32 -15.71 -8.55
CA ALA A 230 -13.74 -15.66 -8.83
C ALA A 230 -14.11 -16.48 -10.09
N GLY A 231 -13.29 -16.40 -11.16
CA GLY A 231 -13.42 -17.20 -12.37
C GLY A 231 -13.32 -18.69 -12.08
N ALA A 232 -12.31 -19.11 -11.31
CA ALA A 232 -12.14 -20.50 -10.87
C ALA A 232 -13.38 -21.01 -10.09
N VAL A 233 -13.95 -20.20 -9.19
CA VAL A 233 -15.18 -20.54 -8.46
C VAL A 233 -16.39 -20.64 -9.39
N ILE A 234 -16.53 -19.76 -10.37
CA ILE A 234 -17.62 -19.83 -11.37
C ILE A 234 -17.54 -21.13 -12.16
N VAL A 235 -16.36 -21.48 -12.67
CA VAL A 235 -16.14 -22.72 -13.41
C VAL A 235 -16.40 -23.95 -12.53
N TRP A 236 -15.91 -23.94 -11.29
CA TRP A 236 -16.18 -24.98 -10.32
C TRP A 236 -17.67 -25.17 -10.06
N GLU A 237 -18.42 -24.08 -9.85
CA GLU A 237 -19.86 -24.13 -9.59
C GLU A 237 -20.63 -24.62 -10.82
N LEU A 238 -20.23 -24.22 -12.05
CA LEU A 238 -20.82 -24.71 -13.30
C LEU A 238 -20.62 -26.23 -13.44
N GLY A 239 -19.40 -26.71 -13.18
CA GLY A 239 -19.07 -28.14 -13.25
C GLY A 239 -19.74 -28.96 -12.14
N SER A 240 -19.88 -28.40 -10.94
CA SER A 240 -20.53 -29.06 -9.79
C SER A 240 -22.01 -29.35 -10.03
N GLY A 241 -22.66 -28.61 -10.92
CA GLY A 241 -24.05 -28.84 -11.32
C GLY A 241 -24.24 -29.98 -12.33
N ARG A 242 -23.14 -30.47 -12.95
CA ARG A 242 -23.17 -31.52 -13.98
C ARG A 242 -22.53 -32.79 -13.44
N VAL A 243 -23.37 -33.76 -13.10
CA VAL A 243 -22.93 -35.09 -12.64
C VAL A 243 -22.53 -35.90 -13.88
N ILE A 244 -21.29 -36.39 -13.91
CA ILE A 244 -20.77 -37.21 -15.01
C ILE A 244 -21.01 -38.70 -14.72
N ARG A 245 -20.90 -39.10 -13.44
CA ARG A 245 -21.05 -40.50 -13.03
C ARG A 245 -21.66 -40.61 -11.65
N LYS A 246 -22.42 -41.68 -11.40
CA LYS A 246 -22.79 -42.09 -10.04
C LYS A 246 -21.64 -42.95 -9.49
N LYS A 247 -21.04 -42.52 -8.36
CA LYS A 247 -20.02 -43.18 -7.50
C LYS A 247 -19.00 -44.13 -8.17
N GLY A 248 -17.70 -43.80 -8.06
CA GLY A 248 -16.58 -44.69 -8.40
C GLY A 248 -15.30 -44.24 -7.68
N ALA A 249 -14.42 -45.17 -7.35
CA ALA A 249 -13.37 -44.96 -6.34
C ALA A 249 -12.22 -44.00 -6.71
N TRP A 250 -12.03 -43.66 -7.99
CA TRP A 250 -10.84 -42.92 -8.45
C TRP A 250 -11.10 -41.78 -9.46
N LEU A 251 -12.34 -41.57 -9.91
CA LEU A 251 -12.69 -40.55 -10.90
C LEU A 251 -13.70 -39.54 -10.33
N PRO A 252 -13.62 -38.25 -10.72
CA PRO A 252 -14.49 -37.21 -10.17
C PRO A 252 -15.96 -37.44 -10.55
N GLU A 253 -16.86 -37.36 -9.56
CA GLU A 253 -18.31 -37.57 -9.75
C GLU A 253 -18.97 -36.43 -10.57
N THR A 254 -18.37 -35.25 -10.58
CA THR A 254 -18.86 -34.04 -11.27
C THR A 254 -17.82 -33.49 -12.24
N LEU A 255 -18.27 -32.68 -13.20
CA LEU A 255 -17.39 -31.97 -14.14
C LEU A 255 -16.56 -30.86 -13.47
N ALA A 256 -16.71 -30.62 -12.17
CA ALA A 256 -16.02 -29.53 -11.46
C ALA A 256 -14.49 -29.62 -11.59
N PHE A 257 -13.89 -30.79 -11.33
CA PHE A 257 -12.44 -30.97 -11.41
C PHE A 257 -11.90 -30.86 -12.85
N PRO A 258 -12.44 -31.59 -13.84
CA PRO A 258 -12.01 -31.43 -15.24
C PRO A 258 -12.19 -30.01 -15.77
N ALA A 259 -13.29 -29.34 -15.44
CA ALA A 259 -13.54 -27.97 -15.87
C ALA A 259 -12.56 -26.99 -15.23
N LEU A 260 -12.24 -27.16 -13.94
CA LEU A 260 -11.24 -26.34 -13.27
C LEU A 260 -9.84 -26.58 -13.84
N PHE A 261 -9.48 -27.83 -14.15
CA PHE A 261 -8.21 -28.14 -14.80
C PHE A 261 -8.11 -27.49 -16.19
N LEU A 262 -9.16 -27.59 -17.01
CA LEU A 262 -9.24 -26.92 -18.30
C LEU A 262 -9.16 -25.40 -18.16
N TYR A 263 -9.83 -24.82 -17.16
CA TYR A 263 -9.74 -23.39 -16.86
C TYR A 263 -8.30 -22.98 -16.55
N LEU A 264 -7.61 -23.72 -15.69
CA LEU A 264 -6.21 -23.43 -15.36
C LEU A 264 -5.28 -23.59 -16.57
N LEU A 265 -5.51 -24.59 -17.42
CA LEU A 265 -4.72 -24.79 -18.63
C LEU A 265 -4.95 -23.66 -19.64
N VAL A 266 -6.21 -23.34 -19.95
CA VAL A 266 -6.56 -22.30 -20.92
C VAL A 266 -6.15 -20.91 -20.42
N PHE A 267 -6.58 -20.53 -19.21
CA PHE A 267 -6.23 -19.21 -18.67
C PHE A 267 -4.76 -19.10 -18.31
N GLY A 268 -4.11 -20.20 -17.89
CA GLY A 268 -2.67 -20.24 -17.68
C GLY A 268 -1.91 -19.95 -18.97
N SER A 269 -2.26 -20.64 -20.07
CA SER A 269 -1.66 -20.40 -21.38
C SER A 269 -1.95 -18.99 -21.90
N VAL A 270 -3.19 -18.51 -21.80
CA VAL A 270 -3.57 -17.14 -22.18
C VAL A 270 -2.79 -16.12 -21.36
N ALA A 271 -2.65 -16.33 -20.05
CA ALA A 271 -1.88 -15.45 -19.18
C ALA A 271 -0.40 -15.44 -19.58
N LEU A 272 0.20 -16.60 -19.86
CA LEU A 272 1.60 -16.67 -20.33
C LEU A 272 1.81 -15.91 -21.65
N CYS A 273 0.92 -16.11 -22.63
CA CYS A 273 0.98 -15.36 -23.89
C CYS A 273 0.77 -13.86 -23.66
N PHE A 274 -0.21 -13.49 -22.84
CA PHE A 274 -0.52 -12.09 -22.51
C PHE A 274 0.66 -11.39 -21.82
N PHE A 275 1.28 -12.02 -20.81
CA PHE A 275 2.44 -11.46 -20.13
C PHE A 275 3.67 -11.41 -21.02
N GLY A 276 3.84 -12.39 -21.93
CA GLY A 276 4.88 -12.34 -22.96
C GLY A 276 4.71 -11.16 -23.90
N TRP A 277 3.48 -10.94 -24.41
CA TRP A 277 3.14 -9.78 -25.22
C TRP A 277 3.32 -8.46 -24.46
N LEU A 278 2.87 -8.40 -23.21
CA LEU A 278 2.98 -7.22 -22.34
C LEU A 278 4.44 -6.85 -22.08
N LYS A 279 5.33 -7.84 -21.90
CA LYS A 279 6.77 -7.61 -21.81
C LYS A 279 7.36 -7.07 -23.11
N GLY A 280 6.97 -7.63 -24.26
CA GLY A 280 7.37 -7.11 -25.57
C GLY A 280 6.92 -5.66 -25.79
N LEU A 281 5.70 -5.34 -25.38
CA LEU A 281 5.16 -3.98 -25.42
C LEU A 281 5.92 -3.04 -24.49
N ALA A 282 6.20 -3.44 -23.25
CA ALA A 282 6.95 -2.63 -22.29
C ALA A 282 8.33 -2.22 -22.84
N ARG A 283 9.05 -3.16 -23.46
CA ARG A 283 10.34 -2.91 -24.13
C ARG A 283 10.23 -1.95 -25.31
N SER A 284 9.19 -2.08 -26.12
CA SER A 284 8.96 -1.17 -27.24
C SER A 284 8.66 0.25 -26.75
N LEU A 285 7.88 0.38 -25.67
CA LEU A 285 7.52 1.66 -25.07
C LEU A 285 8.67 2.34 -24.31
N SER A 286 9.69 1.59 -23.88
CA SER A 286 10.89 2.16 -23.26
C SER A 286 11.88 2.74 -24.27
N ASN A 287 11.78 2.40 -25.54
CA ASN A 287 12.66 2.94 -26.60
C ASN A 287 12.21 4.34 -27.03
N VAL A 288 13.12 5.32 -26.93
CA VAL A 288 12.85 6.75 -27.17
C VAL A 288 12.25 7.02 -28.56
N GLU A 289 12.66 6.27 -29.58
CA GLU A 289 12.21 6.43 -30.97
C GLU A 289 10.69 6.21 -31.15
N HIS A 290 10.07 5.35 -30.33
CA HIS A 290 8.65 5.02 -30.45
C HIS A 290 7.76 5.82 -29.49
N VAL A 291 8.35 6.58 -28.56
CA VAL A 291 7.58 7.29 -27.52
C VAL A 291 6.63 8.32 -28.11
N ALA A 292 7.07 9.11 -29.09
CA ALA A 292 6.22 10.15 -29.68
C ALA A 292 4.99 9.58 -30.42
N GLN A 293 5.18 8.47 -31.15
CA GLN A 293 4.09 7.79 -31.84
C GLN A 293 3.12 7.14 -30.84
N ALA A 294 3.66 6.49 -29.81
CA ALA A 294 2.86 5.89 -28.75
C ALA A 294 2.04 6.93 -27.99
N ASP A 295 2.63 8.09 -27.68
CA ASP A 295 1.94 9.20 -27.01
C ASP A 295 0.81 9.78 -27.87
N ALA A 296 1.00 9.88 -29.19
CA ALA A 296 -0.03 10.34 -30.12
C ALA A 296 -1.22 9.36 -30.20
N VAL A 297 -0.96 8.06 -30.32
CA VAL A 297 -2.02 7.03 -30.30
C VAL A 297 -2.75 7.04 -28.95
N LEU A 298 -2.00 7.14 -27.86
CA LEU A 298 -2.56 7.20 -26.52
C LEU A 298 -3.50 8.40 -26.34
N ALA A 299 -3.15 9.58 -26.88
CA ALA A 299 -4.02 10.75 -26.85
C ALA A 299 -5.37 10.49 -27.53
N VAL A 300 -5.37 9.86 -28.71
CA VAL A 300 -6.60 9.51 -29.43
C VAL A 300 -7.44 8.49 -28.64
N VAL A 301 -6.81 7.46 -28.08
CA VAL A 301 -7.48 6.44 -27.27
C VAL A 301 -8.12 7.06 -26.02
N LYS A 302 -7.44 8.00 -25.37
CA LYS A 302 -7.95 8.73 -24.20
C LYS A 302 -9.19 9.55 -24.54
N ASP A 303 -9.17 10.28 -25.65
CA ASP A 303 -10.30 11.12 -26.09
C ASP A 303 -11.55 10.26 -26.36
N TRP A 304 -11.41 9.18 -27.15
CA TRP A 304 -12.53 8.28 -27.43
C TRP A 304 -13.05 7.58 -26.17
N THR A 305 -12.15 7.15 -25.29
CA THR A 305 -12.54 6.52 -24.02
C THR A 305 -13.34 7.47 -23.14
N THR A 306 -12.94 8.74 -23.09
CA THR A 306 -13.65 9.78 -22.35
C THR A 306 -15.08 9.93 -22.87
N VAL A 307 -15.25 10.06 -24.19
CA VAL A 307 -16.58 10.15 -24.82
C VAL A 307 -17.43 8.92 -24.51
N LEU A 308 -16.87 7.72 -24.70
CA LEU A 308 -17.58 6.46 -24.46
C LEU A 308 -18.03 6.29 -23.00
N LEU A 309 -17.18 6.66 -22.03
CA LEU A 309 -17.51 6.56 -20.62
C LEU A 309 -18.57 7.60 -20.20
N LEU A 310 -18.54 8.80 -20.77
CA LEU A 310 -19.58 9.81 -20.54
C LEU A 310 -20.93 9.36 -21.14
N LEU A 311 -20.94 8.86 -22.36
CA LEU A 311 -22.14 8.30 -22.99
C LEU A 311 -22.66 7.08 -22.21
N GLY A 312 -21.76 6.22 -21.73
CA GLY A 312 -22.10 5.08 -20.88
C GLY A 312 -22.73 5.50 -19.55
N PHE A 313 -22.24 6.57 -18.92
CA PHE A 313 -22.82 7.15 -17.72
C PHE A 313 -24.23 7.70 -17.97
N ILE A 314 -24.41 8.49 -19.04
CA ILE A 314 -25.72 9.01 -19.45
C ILE A 314 -26.69 7.86 -19.74
N GLY A 315 -26.24 6.84 -20.48
CA GLY A 315 -27.02 5.64 -20.78
C GLY A 315 -27.44 4.86 -19.53
N LEU A 316 -26.55 4.75 -18.53
CA LEU A 316 -26.85 4.09 -17.27
C LEU A 316 -27.85 4.87 -16.41
N CYS A 317 -27.76 6.21 -16.41
CA CYS A 317 -28.74 7.10 -15.79
C CYS A 317 -30.11 6.99 -16.48
N ALA A 318 -30.16 7.02 -17.81
CA ALA A 318 -31.38 6.83 -18.59
C ALA A 318 -32.00 5.45 -18.34
N PHE A 319 -31.19 4.39 -18.31
CA PHE A 319 -31.63 3.04 -17.96
C PHE A 319 -32.26 2.99 -16.57
N MET A 320 -31.65 3.66 -15.58
CA MET A 320 -32.19 3.73 -14.22
C MET A 320 -33.54 4.45 -14.17
N LEU A 321 -33.70 5.57 -14.88
CA LEU A 321 -34.95 6.32 -14.96
C LEU A 321 -36.05 5.51 -15.66
N PHE A 322 -35.72 4.86 -16.78
CA PHE A 322 -36.62 3.99 -17.53
C PHE A 322 -37.09 2.79 -16.71
N LYS A 323 -36.17 2.10 -16.00
CA LYS A 323 -36.56 0.98 -15.13
C LYS A 323 -37.35 1.43 -13.90
N ARG A 324 -37.15 2.66 -13.43
CA ARG A 324 -37.98 3.24 -12.36
C ARG A 324 -39.40 3.52 -12.85
N SER A 325 -39.59 3.96 -14.09
CA SER A 325 -40.92 4.24 -14.65
C SER A 325 -41.73 2.97 -14.95
N GLN A 326 -41.08 1.85 -15.32
CA GLN A 326 -41.76 0.56 -15.52
C GLN A 326 -42.31 -0.09 -14.23
N GLY A 327 -42.01 0.46 -13.04
CA GLY A 327 -42.33 -0.18 -11.76
C GLY A 327 -41.47 -1.42 -11.48
N ASP A 328 -41.29 -1.76 -10.19
CA ASP A 328 -40.61 -3.00 -9.82
C ASP A 328 -41.59 -4.17 -9.99
N SER A 329 -41.65 -4.77 -11.18
CA SER A 329 -42.20 -6.11 -11.31
C SER A 329 -41.25 -7.08 -10.59
N GLN A 330 -41.54 -7.34 -9.31
CA GLN A 330 -40.87 -8.33 -8.47
C GLN A 330 -41.25 -9.75 -8.93
N GLN A 331 -41.06 -10.07 -10.21
CA GLN A 331 -40.98 -11.48 -10.59
C GLN A 331 -39.68 -12.00 -9.99
N ALA A 332 -39.83 -12.80 -8.92
CA ALA A 332 -38.74 -13.57 -8.35
C ALA A 332 -38.07 -14.31 -9.50
N ARG A 333 -36.85 -13.90 -9.89
CA ARG A 333 -36.07 -14.60 -10.91
C ARG A 333 -35.86 -16.03 -10.40
N VAL A 334 -36.62 -16.98 -10.94
CA VAL A 334 -36.48 -18.40 -10.63
C VAL A 334 -35.14 -18.82 -11.19
N THR A 335 -34.17 -19.08 -10.31
CA THR A 335 -32.85 -19.55 -10.73
C THR A 335 -32.76 -21.05 -10.61
N ARG A 336 -32.27 -21.70 -11.67
CA ARG A 336 -31.94 -23.14 -11.66
C ARG A 336 -30.76 -23.54 -10.76
N PHE A 337 -30.05 -22.57 -10.18
CA PHE A 337 -28.82 -22.79 -9.43
C PHE A 337 -29.08 -23.07 -7.94
N ASP A 338 -28.40 -24.09 -7.41
CA ASP A 338 -28.54 -24.56 -6.03
C ASP A 338 -27.96 -23.53 -5.01
N PRO A 339 -28.68 -23.14 -3.95
CA PRO A 339 -28.19 -22.20 -2.93
C PRO A 339 -26.87 -22.58 -2.24
N ILE A 340 -26.65 -23.86 -2.03
CA ILE A 340 -25.55 -24.41 -1.23
C ILE A 340 -24.37 -24.73 -2.15
N LYS A 341 -24.65 -25.43 -3.25
CA LYS A 341 -23.62 -25.85 -4.21
C LYS A 341 -23.17 -24.73 -5.15
N GLN A 342 -24.05 -23.80 -5.51
CA GLN A 342 -23.80 -22.77 -6.53
C GLN A 342 -24.21 -21.34 -6.09
N PRO A 343 -23.80 -20.87 -4.89
CA PRO A 343 -24.19 -19.56 -4.39
C PRO A 343 -23.66 -18.38 -5.21
N LEU A 344 -22.47 -18.47 -5.83
CA LEU A 344 -21.93 -17.37 -6.62
C LEU A 344 -22.70 -17.23 -7.94
N LEU A 345 -22.96 -18.32 -8.66
CA LEU A 345 -23.79 -18.32 -9.87
C LEU A 345 -25.21 -17.86 -9.59
N ARG A 346 -25.80 -18.34 -8.49
CA ARG A 346 -27.10 -17.84 -8.03
C ARG A 346 -27.01 -16.35 -7.72
N MET A 347 -25.92 -15.87 -7.13
CA MET A 347 -25.72 -14.44 -6.85
C MET A 347 -25.74 -13.59 -8.10
N LEU A 348 -24.94 -13.96 -9.10
CA LEU A 348 -24.82 -13.22 -10.35
C LEU A 348 -26.14 -13.19 -11.13
N THR A 349 -26.87 -14.29 -11.17
CA THR A 349 -28.14 -14.40 -11.93
C THR A 349 -29.34 -13.73 -11.25
N THR A 350 -29.36 -13.71 -9.92
CA THR A 350 -30.39 -13.01 -9.12
C THR A 350 -30.05 -11.55 -8.81
N LEU A 351 -28.95 -11.01 -9.35
CA LEU A 351 -28.49 -9.68 -8.98
C LEU A 351 -29.54 -8.63 -9.33
N PRO A 352 -30.12 -7.91 -8.34
CA PRO A 352 -31.13 -6.90 -8.63
C PRO A 352 -30.53 -5.78 -9.46
N TRP A 353 -31.25 -5.31 -10.48
CA TRP A 353 -30.72 -4.29 -11.38
C TRP A 353 -30.33 -3.01 -10.62
N ARG A 354 -31.17 -2.60 -9.66
CA ARG A 354 -30.95 -1.44 -8.78
C ARG A 354 -29.65 -1.53 -7.99
N HIS A 355 -29.20 -2.73 -7.63
CA HIS A 355 -28.00 -2.88 -6.82
C HIS A 355 -26.76 -2.57 -7.65
N TRP A 356 -26.64 -3.19 -8.83
CA TRP A 356 -25.45 -3.01 -9.65
C TRP A 356 -25.42 -1.66 -10.35
N THR A 357 -26.58 -1.12 -10.79
CA THR A 357 -26.60 0.22 -11.41
C THR A 357 -26.18 1.30 -10.43
N VAL A 358 -26.71 1.29 -9.20
CA VAL A 358 -26.30 2.26 -8.16
C VAL A 358 -24.82 2.08 -7.80
N ALA A 359 -24.33 0.85 -7.69
CA ALA A 359 -22.93 0.60 -7.39
C ALA A 359 -21.99 1.12 -8.50
N VAL A 360 -22.32 0.87 -9.77
CA VAL A 360 -21.55 1.35 -10.93
C VAL A 360 -21.61 2.88 -11.04
N LEU A 361 -22.77 3.50 -10.90
CA LEU A 361 -22.87 4.97 -10.91
C LEU A 361 -22.07 5.61 -9.76
N THR A 362 -22.13 5.03 -8.56
CA THR A 362 -21.36 5.55 -7.42
C THR A 362 -19.86 5.44 -7.68
N ALA A 363 -19.40 4.29 -8.15
CA ALA A 363 -18.01 4.08 -8.54
C ALA A 363 -17.57 5.06 -9.63
N TRP A 364 -18.40 5.27 -10.65
CA TRP A 364 -18.11 6.21 -11.73
C TRP A 364 -18.03 7.65 -11.22
N ILE A 365 -18.93 8.07 -10.34
CA ILE A 365 -18.88 9.41 -9.73
C ILE A 365 -17.59 9.59 -8.92
N VAL A 366 -17.21 8.62 -8.08
CA VAL A 366 -15.96 8.66 -7.32
C VAL A 366 -14.76 8.72 -8.26
N PHE A 367 -14.74 7.92 -9.31
CA PHE A 367 -13.69 7.92 -10.33
C PHE A 367 -13.58 9.30 -11.00
N ALA A 368 -14.70 9.84 -11.48
CA ALA A 368 -14.75 11.12 -12.17
C ALA A 368 -14.25 12.24 -11.25
N VAL A 369 -14.75 12.33 -10.01
CA VAL A 369 -14.34 13.35 -9.04
C VAL A 369 -12.83 13.36 -8.81
N LEU A 370 -12.21 12.18 -8.67
CA LEU A 370 -10.78 12.08 -8.36
C LEU A 370 -9.89 12.32 -9.59
N PHE A 371 -10.17 11.66 -10.72
CA PHE A 371 -9.30 11.75 -11.89
C PHE A 371 -9.47 13.03 -12.71
N THR A 372 -10.62 13.70 -12.59
CA THR A 372 -10.83 15.03 -13.19
C THR A 372 -10.42 16.17 -12.26
N VAL A 373 -9.83 15.86 -11.10
CA VAL A 373 -9.36 16.84 -10.11
C VAL A 373 -10.52 17.76 -9.71
N LEU A 374 -11.58 17.19 -9.15
CA LEU A 374 -12.82 17.92 -8.81
C LEU A 374 -13.45 18.63 -10.03
N PHE A 375 -13.49 17.96 -11.18
CA PHE A 375 -14.04 18.46 -12.45
C PHE A 375 -13.31 19.64 -13.09
N THR A 376 -12.12 20.03 -12.60
CA THR A 376 -11.31 21.09 -13.24
C THR A 376 -10.60 20.61 -14.50
N ASN A 377 -10.57 19.30 -14.76
CA ASN A 377 -10.02 18.70 -15.97
C ASN A 377 -10.91 17.56 -16.48
N LEU A 378 -12.11 17.90 -16.97
CA LEU A 378 -13.10 16.90 -17.38
C LEU A 378 -12.69 16.18 -18.68
N ARG A 379 -12.12 16.93 -19.64
CA ARG A 379 -11.80 16.41 -20.99
C ARG A 379 -10.67 15.39 -20.97
N THR A 380 -9.54 15.69 -20.32
CA THR A 380 -8.41 14.75 -20.31
C THR A 380 -8.44 13.82 -19.11
N GLY A 381 -8.94 14.29 -17.96
CA GLY A 381 -8.86 13.55 -16.69
C GLY A 381 -9.51 12.17 -16.72
N ILE A 382 -10.64 11.98 -17.42
CA ILE A 382 -11.29 10.66 -17.54
C ILE A 382 -10.40 9.69 -18.33
N GLY A 383 -9.91 10.11 -19.51
CA GLY A 383 -9.02 9.31 -20.34
C GLY A 383 -7.68 9.04 -19.66
N ASP A 384 -7.10 10.05 -19.01
CA ASP A 384 -5.88 9.93 -18.22
C ASP A 384 -6.06 8.92 -17.09
N GLY A 385 -7.19 8.96 -16.39
CA GLY A 385 -7.48 8.03 -15.31
C GLY A 385 -7.52 6.56 -15.75
N VAL A 386 -8.01 6.28 -16.96
CA VAL A 386 -8.06 4.89 -17.48
C VAL A 386 -6.71 4.44 -18.02
N TRP A 387 -6.03 5.31 -18.79
CA TRP A 387 -4.91 4.90 -19.63
C TRP A 387 -3.55 5.40 -19.17
N GLN A 388 -3.45 6.61 -18.62
CA GLN A 388 -2.17 7.24 -18.33
C GLN A 388 -1.40 6.49 -17.23
N GLY A 389 -2.10 6.03 -16.19
CA GLY A 389 -1.51 5.19 -15.13
C GLY A 389 -1.02 3.84 -15.66
N LEU A 390 -1.83 3.17 -16.50
CA LEU A 390 -1.45 1.90 -17.11
C LEU A 390 -0.25 2.04 -18.04
N TYR A 391 -0.25 3.07 -18.90
CA TYR A 391 0.84 3.37 -19.83
C TYR A 391 2.15 3.63 -19.09
N TYR A 392 2.10 4.47 -18.06
CA TYR A 392 3.26 4.76 -17.22
C TYR A 392 3.76 3.51 -16.49
N TRP A 393 2.86 2.74 -15.87
CA TRP A 393 3.21 1.50 -15.17
C TRP A 393 3.88 0.46 -16.09
N LEU A 394 3.43 0.35 -17.34
CA LEU A 394 4.06 -0.51 -18.35
C LEU A 394 5.49 -0.06 -18.66
N LYS A 395 5.73 1.25 -18.85
CA LYS A 395 7.07 1.81 -19.06
C LYS A 395 8.02 1.53 -17.89
N GLN A 396 7.51 1.53 -16.65
CA GLN A 396 8.34 1.32 -15.46
C GLN A 396 8.78 -0.13 -15.22
N GLN A 397 8.19 -1.12 -15.91
CA GLN A 397 8.58 -2.53 -15.70
C GLN A 397 10.04 -2.81 -16.08
N GLU A 398 10.54 -2.22 -17.16
CA GLU A 398 11.93 -2.40 -17.61
C GLU A 398 12.94 -1.60 -16.76
N VAL A 399 12.49 -0.53 -16.07
CA VAL A 399 13.35 0.22 -15.12
C VAL A 399 13.65 -0.62 -13.87
N ALA A 400 12.77 -1.58 -13.53
CA ALA A 400 12.93 -2.50 -12.41
C ALA A 400 13.39 -1.82 -11.10
N ARG A 401 12.70 -0.73 -10.71
CA ARG A 401 13.08 0.11 -9.56
C ARG A 401 13.39 -0.75 -8.32
N GLY A 402 14.53 -0.48 -7.71
CA GLY A 402 15.03 -1.17 -6.51
C GLY A 402 15.87 -2.42 -6.79
N GLY A 403 15.72 -3.06 -7.96
CA GLY A 403 16.56 -4.18 -8.37
C GLY A 403 16.62 -5.35 -7.38
N GLN A 404 15.55 -5.63 -6.62
CA GLN A 404 15.66 -6.69 -5.61
C GLN A 404 15.51 -8.09 -6.22
N PRO A 405 16.19 -9.13 -5.66
CA PRO A 405 16.05 -10.50 -6.12
C PRO A 405 14.66 -11.07 -5.85
N TRP A 406 14.29 -12.16 -6.53
CA TRP A 406 12.96 -12.78 -6.40
C TRP A 406 12.63 -13.25 -4.96
N TYR A 407 13.65 -13.60 -4.19
CA TYR A 407 13.54 -14.04 -2.79
C TYR A 407 13.52 -12.87 -1.78
N TYR A 408 13.54 -11.62 -2.22
CA TYR A 408 13.60 -10.44 -1.36
C TYR A 408 12.57 -10.45 -0.23
N TYR A 409 11.28 -10.71 -0.55
CA TYR A 409 10.23 -10.77 0.48
C TYR A 409 10.30 -12.02 1.36
N LEU A 410 10.90 -13.10 0.87
CA LEU A 410 11.16 -14.31 1.67
C LEU A 410 12.27 -14.09 2.69
N LEU A 411 13.13 -13.09 2.47
CA LEU A 411 14.10 -12.60 3.44
C LEU A 411 13.49 -11.53 4.37
N LEU A 412 12.80 -10.54 3.79
CA LEU A 412 12.27 -9.39 4.53
C LEU A 412 11.15 -9.78 5.51
N ILE A 413 10.12 -10.51 5.08
CA ILE A 413 8.94 -10.77 5.92
C ILE A 413 9.31 -11.55 7.21
N PRO A 414 10.13 -12.62 7.19
CA PRO A 414 10.53 -13.33 8.41
C PRO A 414 11.36 -12.51 9.41
N LEU A 415 12.09 -11.49 8.94
CA LEU A 415 12.83 -10.60 9.85
C LEU A 415 11.90 -9.78 10.73
N TYR A 416 10.69 -9.43 10.26
CA TYR A 416 9.77 -8.56 11.00
C TYR A 416 8.52 -9.30 11.54
N GLU A 417 7.92 -10.21 10.77
CA GLU A 417 6.58 -10.74 11.03
C GLU A 417 6.60 -12.16 11.64
N GLN A 418 7.33 -12.41 12.74
CA GLN A 418 7.56 -13.77 13.26
C GLN A 418 6.27 -14.56 13.52
N ILE A 419 5.35 -13.99 14.30
CA ILE A 419 4.05 -14.65 14.57
C ILE A 419 3.24 -14.85 13.29
N GLY A 420 3.32 -13.89 12.37
CA GLY A 420 2.68 -13.94 11.05
C GLY A 420 3.23 -15.10 10.23
N VAL A 421 4.55 -15.27 10.15
CA VAL A 421 5.19 -16.35 9.39
C VAL A 421 4.90 -17.71 10.00
N VAL A 422 5.16 -17.90 11.30
CA VAL A 422 4.98 -19.19 11.97
C VAL A 422 3.52 -19.64 11.90
N PHE A 423 2.59 -18.81 12.39
CA PHE A 423 1.19 -19.20 12.44
C PHE A 423 0.45 -19.00 11.12
N GLY A 424 0.92 -18.13 10.25
CA GLY A 424 0.36 -17.95 8.92
C GLY A 424 0.61 -19.14 8.00
N LEU A 425 1.81 -19.74 8.06
CA LEU A 425 2.09 -21.00 7.34
C LEU A 425 1.29 -22.17 7.92
N VAL A 426 1.18 -22.28 9.25
CA VAL A 426 0.26 -23.25 9.88
C VAL A 426 -1.18 -23.00 9.46
N GLY A 427 -1.60 -21.73 9.35
CA GLY A 427 -2.91 -21.30 8.90
C GLY A 427 -3.18 -21.65 7.44
N LEU A 428 -2.17 -21.52 6.58
CA LEU A 428 -2.22 -21.95 5.18
C LEU A 428 -2.49 -23.45 5.09
N ILE A 429 -1.70 -24.27 5.79
CA ILE A 429 -1.88 -25.73 5.84
C ILE A 429 -3.26 -26.07 6.39
N TYR A 430 -3.68 -25.43 7.49
CA TYR A 430 -5.02 -25.61 8.08
C TYR A 430 -6.15 -25.31 7.09
N CYS A 431 -6.03 -24.23 6.32
CA CYS A 431 -7.00 -23.83 5.30
C CYS A 431 -7.10 -24.84 4.15
N LEU A 432 -5.98 -25.44 3.74
CA LEU A 432 -5.94 -26.47 2.71
C LEU A 432 -6.49 -27.82 3.22
N CYS A 433 -6.15 -28.22 4.46
CA CYS A 433 -6.64 -29.47 5.07
C CYS A 433 -8.12 -29.40 5.47
N ARG A 434 -8.66 -28.20 5.75
CA ARG A 434 -10.07 -28.00 6.14
C ARG A 434 -10.72 -26.94 5.24
N PRO A 435 -10.92 -27.26 3.94
CA PRO A 435 -11.28 -26.27 2.95
C PRO A 435 -12.70 -25.75 3.16
N THR A 436 -12.82 -24.43 3.07
CA THR A 436 -14.08 -23.73 2.78
C THR A 436 -13.78 -22.75 1.64
N ARG A 437 -14.79 -22.28 0.89
CA ARG A 437 -14.56 -21.29 -0.18
C ARG A 437 -13.73 -20.09 0.29
N PHE A 438 -14.00 -19.59 1.50
CA PHE A 438 -13.27 -18.46 2.06
C PHE A 438 -11.85 -18.81 2.53
N ARG A 439 -11.63 -20.02 3.07
CA ARG A 439 -10.29 -20.48 3.46
C ARG A 439 -9.38 -20.72 2.26
N LEU A 440 -9.92 -21.33 1.21
CA LEU A 440 -9.22 -21.49 -0.06
C LEU A 440 -8.92 -20.15 -0.70
N PHE A 441 -9.84 -19.18 -0.61
CA PHE A 441 -9.58 -17.81 -1.02
C PHE A 441 -8.41 -17.18 -0.26
N LEU A 442 -8.37 -17.27 1.07
CA LEU A 442 -7.26 -16.71 1.86
C LEU A 442 -5.92 -17.36 1.51
N ALA A 443 -5.90 -18.68 1.33
CA ALA A 443 -4.72 -19.42 0.89
C ALA A 443 -4.26 -18.94 -0.51
N TYR A 444 -5.20 -18.85 -1.46
CA TYR A 444 -4.93 -18.36 -2.81
C TYR A 444 -4.44 -16.91 -2.81
N TRP A 445 -5.04 -16.06 -1.99
CA TRP A 445 -4.66 -14.66 -1.85
C TRP A 445 -3.23 -14.54 -1.33
N PHE A 446 -2.89 -15.22 -0.24
CA PHE A 446 -1.52 -15.20 0.29
C PHE A 446 -0.49 -15.69 -0.73
N VAL A 447 -0.67 -16.91 -1.26
CA VAL A 447 0.30 -17.50 -2.19
C VAL A 447 0.39 -16.70 -3.49
N GLY A 448 -0.76 -16.31 -4.05
CA GLY A 448 -0.79 -15.51 -5.28
C GLY A 448 -0.16 -14.14 -5.10
N SER A 449 -0.35 -13.47 -3.95
CA SER A 449 0.35 -12.22 -3.66
C SER A 449 1.86 -12.41 -3.55
N VAL A 450 2.34 -13.45 -2.86
CA VAL A 450 3.78 -13.75 -2.79
C VAL A 450 4.35 -13.98 -4.19
N CYS A 451 3.70 -14.81 -5.01
CA CYS A 451 4.17 -15.08 -6.37
C CYS A 451 4.20 -13.81 -7.25
N ILE A 452 3.14 -13.01 -7.24
CA ILE A 452 3.03 -11.82 -8.11
C ILE A 452 4.05 -10.75 -7.70
N TYR A 453 4.17 -10.43 -6.41
CA TYR A 453 5.10 -9.39 -5.96
C TYR A 453 6.57 -9.84 -6.03
N SER A 454 6.87 -11.13 -5.85
CA SER A 454 8.22 -11.67 -6.11
C SER A 454 8.58 -11.72 -7.59
N TRP A 455 7.59 -11.77 -8.48
CA TRP A 455 7.79 -11.75 -9.93
C TRP A 455 7.87 -10.34 -10.51
N ALA A 456 7.13 -9.37 -9.97
CA ALA A 456 7.08 -8.00 -10.45
C ALA A 456 8.47 -7.33 -10.50
N GLY A 457 8.69 -6.45 -11.50
CA GLY A 457 9.96 -5.75 -11.68
C GLY A 457 10.31 -4.86 -10.49
N GLU A 458 9.38 -4.00 -10.06
CA GLU A 458 9.51 -3.20 -8.85
C GLU A 458 9.41 -4.07 -7.59
N LYS A 459 10.42 -3.99 -6.75
CA LYS A 459 10.43 -4.67 -5.45
C LYS A 459 10.96 -3.74 -4.38
N MET A 460 10.07 -3.42 -3.44
CA MET A 460 10.29 -2.40 -2.42
C MET A 460 9.66 -2.86 -1.11
N PRO A 461 10.20 -2.45 0.07
CA PRO A 461 9.70 -2.94 1.35
C PRO A 461 8.20 -2.70 1.56
N TRP A 462 7.67 -1.55 1.13
CA TRP A 462 6.25 -1.19 1.33
C TRP A 462 5.26 -2.17 0.67
N LEU A 463 5.65 -2.82 -0.43
CA LEU A 463 4.79 -3.80 -1.11
C LEU A 463 4.57 -5.06 -0.26
N MET A 464 5.39 -5.29 0.78
CA MET A 464 5.25 -6.44 1.68
C MET A 464 3.88 -6.49 2.36
N ILE A 465 3.23 -5.34 2.58
CA ILE A 465 1.95 -5.30 3.29
C ILE A 465 0.86 -6.06 2.55
N HIS A 466 0.92 -6.13 1.22
CA HIS A 466 -0.05 -6.88 0.41
C HIS A 466 0.08 -8.40 0.58
N MET A 467 1.25 -8.88 1.02
CA MET A 467 1.52 -10.28 1.38
C MET A 467 1.26 -10.54 2.86
N VAL A 468 1.66 -9.60 3.73
CA VAL A 468 1.48 -9.70 5.19
C VAL A 468 -0.01 -9.65 5.57
N LEU A 469 -0.83 -8.87 4.85
CA LEU A 469 -2.25 -8.75 5.14
C LEU A 469 -2.98 -10.12 5.14
N PRO A 470 -2.97 -10.93 4.05
CA PRO A 470 -3.55 -12.27 4.10
C PRO A 470 -2.80 -13.23 5.04
N LEU A 471 -1.48 -13.08 5.20
CA LEU A 471 -0.68 -13.89 6.14
C LEU A 471 -1.18 -13.76 7.58
N LEU A 472 -1.46 -12.54 8.06
CA LEU A 472 -1.96 -12.29 9.41
C LEU A 472 -3.39 -12.82 9.61
N LEU A 473 -4.23 -12.81 8.57
CA LEU A 473 -5.55 -13.45 8.62
C LEU A 473 -5.44 -14.99 8.73
N LEU A 474 -4.47 -15.59 8.04
CA LEU A 474 -4.16 -17.02 8.17
C LEU A 474 -3.62 -17.34 9.57
N ALA A 475 -2.72 -16.52 10.11
CA ALA A 475 -2.19 -16.67 11.46
C ALA A 475 -3.31 -16.65 12.52
N ALA A 476 -4.25 -15.71 12.39
CA ALA A 476 -5.43 -15.64 13.26
C ALA A 476 -6.29 -16.91 13.19
N LEU A 477 -6.45 -17.51 12.00
CA LEU A 477 -7.18 -18.78 11.83
C LEU A 477 -6.47 -19.97 12.48
N ALA A 478 -5.13 -19.98 12.50
CA ALA A 478 -4.34 -21.02 13.16
C ALA A 478 -4.39 -20.91 14.69
N ILE A 479 -4.34 -19.69 15.23
CA ILE A 479 -4.32 -19.44 16.68
C ILE A 479 -5.72 -19.60 17.30
N ALA A 480 -6.79 -19.22 16.57
CA ALA A 480 -8.15 -19.19 17.13
C ALA A 480 -8.68 -20.53 17.69
N PRO A 481 -8.38 -21.72 17.11
CA PRO A 481 -8.71 -23.00 17.71
C PRO A 481 -7.96 -23.29 19.02
N LEU A 482 -6.71 -22.83 19.16
CA LEU A 482 -5.89 -23.03 20.35
C LEU A 482 -6.47 -22.26 21.54
N VAL A 483 -6.79 -20.98 21.32
CA VAL A 483 -7.46 -20.12 22.33
C VAL A 483 -8.80 -20.72 22.75
N ARG A 484 -9.60 -21.18 21.79
CA ARG A 484 -10.90 -21.81 22.09
C ARG A 484 -10.76 -23.07 22.94
N ALA A 485 -9.74 -23.89 22.70
CA ALA A 485 -9.53 -25.12 23.46
C ALA A 485 -9.22 -24.81 24.94
N LEU A 486 -8.33 -23.85 25.21
CA LEU A 486 -7.96 -23.49 26.59
C LEU A 486 -9.05 -22.71 27.32
N VAL A 487 -9.69 -21.73 26.67
CA VAL A 487 -10.81 -21.00 27.28
C VAL A 487 -11.97 -21.94 27.62
N GLY A 488 -12.22 -22.94 26.75
CA GLY A 488 -13.21 -24.00 27.00
C GLY A 488 -12.85 -24.89 28.18
N LEU A 489 -11.58 -25.27 28.34
CA LEU A 489 -11.08 -26.03 29.49
C LEU A 489 -11.33 -25.28 30.80
N LEU A 490 -10.98 -23.98 30.84
CA LEU A 490 -11.15 -23.11 32.01
C LEU A 490 -12.62 -22.95 32.39
N HIS A 491 -13.52 -22.79 31.41
CA HIS A 491 -14.96 -22.66 31.68
C HIS A 491 -15.61 -23.97 32.12
N GLN A 492 -15.21 -25.12 31.57
CA GLN A 492 -15.86 -26.39 31.86
C GLN A 492 -15.25 -27.15 33.05
N ARG A 493 -14.16 -26.66 33.66
CA ARG A 493 -13.43 -27.32 34.77
C ARG A 493 -13.15 -28.82 34.52
N LYS A 494 -12.92 -29.20 33.25
CA LYS A 494 -12.65 -30.60 32.88
C LYS A 494 -11.17 -30.94 33.04
N LYS A 495 -10.85 -32.22 33.22
CA LYS A 495 -9.46 -32.71 33.19
C LYS A 495 -8.84 -32.45 31.81
N PRO A 496 -7.56 -32.04 31.73
CA PRO A 496 -6.88 -31.86 30.47
C PRO A 496 -6.74 -33.20 29.74
N CYS A 497 -6.85 -33.15 28.41
CA CYS A 497 -6.64 -34.27 27.48
C CYS A 497 -5.54 -33.87 26.49
N GLY A 498 -4.96 -34.79 25.72
CA GLY A 498 -3.82 -34.53 24.82
C GLY A 498 -4.01 -33.33 23.87
N ARG A 499 -5.24 -33.07 23.41
CA ARG A 499 -5.58 -31.88 22.62
C ARG A 499 -5.37 -30.54 23.36
N HIS A 500 -5.53 -30.52 24.68
CA HIS A 500 -5.30 -29.34 25.49
C HIS A 500 -3.81 -29.10 25.72
N ILE A 501 -3.02 -30.17 25.85
CA ILE A 501 -1.55 -30.10 25.96
C ILE A 501 -0.96 -29.51 24.66
N SER A 502 -1.39 -30.02 23.50
CA SER A 502 -0.95 -29.46 22.21
C SER A 502 -1.43 -28.02 22.00
N ALA A 503 -2.65 -27.68 22.44
CA ALA A 503 -3.14 -26.30 22.41
C ALA A 503 -2.32 -25.36 23.30
N PHE A 504 -1.90 -25.84 24.49
CA PHE A 504 -1.03 -25.09 25.39
C PHE A 504 0.34 -24.86 24.79
N GLY A 505 1.02 -25.92 24.31
CA GLY A 505 2.32 -25.80 23.64
C GLY A 505 2.27 -24.87 22.43
N GLY A 506 1.19 -24.96 21.62
CA GLY A 506 0.97 -24.04 20.51
C GLY A 506 0.78 -22.58 20.94
N LEU A 507 0.12 -22.31 22.07
CA LEU A 507 -0.01 -20.95 22.59
C LEU A 507 1.28 -20.42 23.23
N VAL A 508 2.08 -21.27 23.88
CA VAL A 508 3.42 -20.89 24.34
C VAL A 508 4.28 -20.44 23.16
N LEU A 509 4.30 -21.21 22.07
CA LEU A 509 4.99 -20.83 20.85
C LEU A 509 4.43 -19.53 20.24
N ALA A 510 3.10 -19.33 20.28
CA ALA A 510 2.48 -18.08 19.84
C ALA A 510 2.92 -16.89 20.69
N CYS A 511 3.03 -17.05 22.01
CA CYS A 511 3.52 -16.02 22.92
C CYS A 511 5.00 -15.71 22.68
N MET A 512 5.85 -16.71 22.46
CA MET A 512 7.26 -16.49 22.13
C MET A 512 7.42 -15.72 20.81
N ALA A 513 6.70 -16.14 19.76
CA ALA A 513 6.73 -15.42 18.48
C ALA A 513 6.14 -14.00 18.60
N LEU A 514 5.10 -13.84 19.42
CA LEU A 514 4.50 -12.53 19.71
C LEU A 514 5.49 -11.58 20.39
N ILE A 515 6.30 -12.06 21.34
CA ILE A 515 7.31 -11.24 22.03
C ILE A 515 8.30 -10.67 21.01
N VAL A 516 8.84 -11.52 20.12
CA VAL A 516 9.78 -11.08 19.08
C VAL A 516 9.10 -10.11 18.10
N THR A 517 7.86 -10.38 17.69
CA THR A 517 7.10 -9.47 16.82
C THR A 517 6.82 -8.12 17.49
N LEU A 518 6.48 -8.09 18.79
CA LEU A 518 6.27 -6.85 19.52
C LEU A 518 7.58 -6.07 19.70
N GLN A 519 8.69 -6.75 19.99
CA GLN A 519 10.01 -6.14 20.02
C GLN A 519 10.34 -5.50 18.67
N ASN A 520 10.19 -6.24 17.57
CA ASN A 520 10.46 -5.71 16.23
C ASN A 520 9.53 -4.55 15.87
N MET A 521 8.25 -4.63 16.26
CA MET A 521 7.29 -3.54 16.05
C MET A 521 7.75 -2.29 16.78
N PHE A 522 8.13 -2.42 18.05
CA PHE A 522 8.56 -1.28 18.84
C PHE A 522 9.84 -0.64 18.28
N GLN A 523 10.85 -1.46 18.00
CA GLN A 523 12.14 -1.01 17.50
C GLN A 523 12.03 -0.25 16.17
N VAL A 524 11.44 -0.85 15.13
CA VAL A 524 11.39 -0.21 13.80
C VAL A 524 10.44 1.00 13.72
N ASN A 525 9.49 1.11 14.65
CA ASN A 525 8.49 2.19 14.61
C ASN A 525 8.81 3.39 15.50
N TYR A 526 9.52 3.17 16.61
CA TYR A 526 9.70 4.19 17.65
C TYR A 526 11.15 4.43 18.06
N VAL A 527 12.05 3.45 17.88
CA VAL A 527 13.45 3.59 18.30
C VAL A 527 14.34 3.90 17.08
N HIS A 528 14.28 3.03 16.07
CA HIS A 528 15.12 3.07 14.86
C HIS A 528 14.34 3.49 13.62
N ALA A 529 13.33 4.33 13.81
CA ALA A 529 12.34 4.62 12.79
C ALA A 529 12.88 5.43 11.59
N GLU A 530 14.08 5.98 11.71
CA GLU A 530 14.87 6.65 10.67
C GLU A 530 16.23 5.99 10.37
N ASP A 531 16.53 4.86 11.01
CA ASP A 531 17.86 4.24 11.00
C ASP A 531 18.00 3.21 9.87
N ALA A 532 17.99 3.70 8.63
CA ALA A 532 18.03 2.86 7.44
C ALA A 532 19.17 1.83 7.37
N PRO A 533 20.40 2.11 7.85
CA PRO A 533 21.49 1.12 7.88
C PRO A 533 21.20 -0.10 8.76
N HIS A 534 20.32 0.04 9.76
CA HIS A 534 20.01 -0.99 10.75
C HIS A 534 18.62 -1.62 10.57
N GLU A 535 17.79 -1.10 9.66
CA GLU A 535 16.44 -1.60 9.41
C GLU A 535 16.20 -1.83 7.91
N MET A 536 16.28 -3.09 7.45
CA MET A 536 16.03 -3.49 6.05
C MET A 536 14.68 -3.02 5.47
N MET A 537 13.66 -2.80 6.32
CA MET A 537 12.36 -2.28 5.89
C MET A 537 12.41 -0.80 5.48
N ILE A 538 13.47 -0.08 5.87
CA ILE A 538 13.69 1.33 5.61
C ILE A 538 14.60 1.48 4.38
N TYR A 539 14.03 1.93 3.25
CA TYR A 539 14.76 1.97 1.98
C TYR A 539 15.46 3.31 1.70
N VAL A 540 14.72 4.43 1.69
CA VAL A 540 15.26 5.76 1.29
C VAL A 540 14.81 6.83 2.30
N GLN A 541 14.89 6.50 3.58
CA GLN A 541 14.45 7.41 4.64
C GLN A 541 15.38 8.61 4.76
N THR A 542 14.77 9.81 4.83
CA THR A 542 15.48 11.06 5.09
C THR A 542 15.99 11.05 6.53
N THR A 543 17.26 11.42 6.71
CA THR A 543 17.91 11.50 8.04
C THR A 543 17.46 12.74 8.81
N THR A 544 17.77 12.77 10.11
CA THR A 544 17.57 13.94 10.98
C THR A 544 18.48 15.11 10.65
N ASP A 545 19.53 14.91 9.85
CA ASP A 545 20.40 15.99 9.36
C ASP A 545 19.62 17.05 8.57
N VAL A 546 18.55 16.67 7.87
CA VAL A 546 17.67 17.64 7.20
C VAL A 546 17.01 18.58 8.21
N ASN A 547 16.59 18.08 9.38
CA ASN A 547 16.06 18.93 10.44
C ASN A 547 17.16 19.85 11.02
N ALA A 548 18.40 19.37 11.12
CA ALA A 548 19.54 20.20 11.56
C ALA A 548 19.84 21.33 10.55
N VAL A 549 19.84 21.02 9.26
CA VAL A 549 19.98 22.00 8.18
C VAL A 549 18.86 23.04 8.23
N MET A 550 17.61 22.61 8.37
CA MET A 550 16.47 23.55 8.46
C MET A 550 16.57 24.46 9.69
N LYS A 551 17.00 23.95 10.85
CA LYS A 551 17.24 24.77 12.04
C LYS A 551 18.31 25.85 11.82
N GLN A 552 19.35 25.56 11.03
CA GLN A 552 20.37 26.56 10.68
C GLN A 552 19.81 27.63 9.76
N ILE A 553 19.07 27.25 8.72
CA ILE A 553 18.42 28.19 7.80
C ILE A 553 17.44 29.10 8.56
N GLU A 554 16.62 28.53 9.45
CA GLU A 554 15.69 29.29 10.30
C GLU A 554 16.41 30.23 11.27
N ALA A 555 17.59 29.84 11.79
CA ALA A 555 18.39 30.71 12.65
C ALA A 555 18.92 31.93 11.87
N LEU A 556 19.48 31.70 10.67
CA LEU A 556 19.97 32.77 9.80
C LEU A 556 18.83 33.70 9.33
N ASP A 557 17.68 33.14 8.96
CA ASP A 557 16.52 33.95 8.56
C ASP A 557 15.97 34.79 9.73
N ARG A 558 15.96 34.26 10.95
CA ARG A 558 15.60 35.04 12.15
C ARG A 558 16.56 36.18 12.43
N GLU A 559 17.86 35.93 12.26
CA GLU A 559 18.91 36.91 12.54
C GLU A 559 18.95 38.04 11.51
N TYR A 560 18.95 37.70 10.21
CA TYR A 560 19.16 38.67 9.14
C TYR A 560 17.88 39.18 8.47
N TYR A 561 16.77 38.42 8.57
CA TYR A 561 15.51 38.72 7.89
C TYR A 561 14.31 38.74 8.86
N HIS A 562 14.56 38.76 10.17
CA HIS A 562 13.54 38.82 11.23
C HIS A 562 12.48 37.71 11.15
N GLY A 563 12.82 36.55 10.59
CA GLY A 563 11.90 35.41 10.49
C GLY A 563 10.83 35.57 9.40
N LYS A 564 11.06 36.44 8.41
CA LYS A 564 10.14 36.68 7.29
C LYS A 564 10.25 35.63 6.17
N HIS A 565 11.19 34.68 6.28
CA HIS A 565 11.50 33.66 5.27
C HIS A 565 11.90 34.26 3.90
N GLU A 566 12.72 35.30 3.95
CA GLU A 566 13.19 36.06 2.77
C GLU A 566 14.66 35.75 2.40
N ILE A 567 15.37 34.98 3.23
CA ILE A 567 16.73 34.51 2.94
C ILE A 567 16.79 33.81 1.58
N SER A 568 17.83 34.11 0.79
CA SER A 568 17.97 33.54 -0.54
C SER A 568 18.58 32.15 -0.52
N ILE A 569 17.87 31.17 -1.11
CA ILE A 569 18.27 29.75 -1.07
C ILE A 569 18.35 29.19 -2.49
N ALA A 570 19.47 28.58 -2.86
CA ALA A 570 19.64 27.85 -4.11
C ALA A 570 19.75 26.34 -3.85
N VAL A 571 18.93 25.53 -4.54
CA VAL A 571 18.90 24.07 -4.35
C VAL A 571 19.18 23.35 -5.66
N THR A 572 20.18 22.47 -5.67
CA THR A 572 20.45 21.60 -6.83
C THR A 572 19.38 20.53 -7.00
N ARG A 573 19.23 19.99 -8.21
CA ARG A 573 18.20 19.01 -8.56
C ARG A 573 18.20 17.76 -7.67
N ASP A 574 19.39 17.23 -7.37
CA ASP A 574 19.59 16.04 -6.54
C ASP A 574 19.16 16.25 -5.07
N ALA A 575 19.14 17.50 -4.62
CA ALA A 575 18.69 17.90 -3.29
C ALA A 575 17.23 18.37 -3.25
N THR A 576 16.54 18.52 -4.38
CA THR A 576 15.16 19.07 -4.41
C THR A 576 14.23 18.38 -3.43
N TRP A 577 14.28 17.05 -3.34
CA TRP A 577 13.51 16.30 -2.36
C TRP A 577 14.44 15.85 -1.24
N PRO A 578 14.15 16.17 0.03
CA PRO A 578 12.86 16.64 0.56
C PRO A 578 12.72 18.18 0.69
N PHE A 579 13.73 18.98 0.32
CA PHE A 579 13.76 20.42 0.61
C PHE A 579 12.62 21.23 -0.02
N ALA A 580 12.02 20.82 -1.13
CA ALA A 580 10.83 21.46 -1.70
C ALA A 580 9.67 21.51 -0.70
N TRP A 581 9.51 20.47 0.14
CA TRP A 581 8.54 20.51 1.24
C TRP A 581 8.99 21.49 2.33
N TYR A 582 10.20 21.37 2.84
CA TYR A 582 10.65 22.14 4.00
C TYR A 582 10.82 23.64 3.72
N LEU A 583 11.17 24.00 2.47
CA LEU A 583 11.39 25.37 2.02
C LEU A 583 10.12 26.01 1.42
N ARG A 584 8.96 25.32 1.42
CA ARG A 584 7.72 25.80 0.77
C ARG A 584 7.22 27.17 1.24
N ASN A 585 7.59 27.59 2.45
CA ASN A 585 7.18 28.86 3.04
C ASN A 585 8.19 29.99 2.79
N TYR A 586 9.33 29.70 2.16
CA TYR A 586 10.35 30.70 1.83
C TYR A 586 10.04 31.30 0.47
N SER A 587 10.03 32.63 0.41
CA SER A 587 9.67 33.38 -0.79
C SER A 587 10.79 33.43 -1.83
N ASN A 588 12.04 33.24 -1.39
CA ASN A 588 13.24 33.48 -2.18
C ASN A 588 14.07 32.20 -2.44
N VAL A 589 13.40 31.15 -2.90
CA VAL A 589 14.02 29.84 -3.18
C VAL A 589 14.10 29.59 -4.68
N ALA A 590 15.29 29.19 -5.15
CA ALA A 590 15.50 28.81 -6.54
C ALA A 590 15.88 27.32 -6.60
N PHE A 591 15.03 26.52 -7.25
CA PHE A 591 15.31 25.12 -7.57
C PHE A 591 15.90 25.00 -8.96
N GLN A 592 16.87 24.10 -9.12
CA GLN A 592 17.47 23.82 -10.41
C GLN A 592 16.51 23.04 -11.33
N ASN A 593 16.22 23.61 -12.50
CA ASN A 593 15.33 23.00 -13.51
C ASN A 593 16.07 22.28 -14.66
N SER A 594 17.40 22.32 -14.70
CA SER A 594 18.20 21.81 -15.84
C SER A 594 18.40 20.28 -15.84
N ASP A 595 18.85 19.74 -16.97
CA ASP A 595 19.16 18.32 -17.15
C ASP A 595 20.13 17.75 -16.11
N VAL A 596 19.97 16.46 -15.82
CA VAL A 596 20.61 15.72 -14.71
C VAL A 596 22.13 15.87 -14.72
N HIS A 597 22.77 16.11 -15.87
CA HIS A 597 24.23 16.11 -15.98
C HIS A 597 24.90 17.47 -15.80
N MET A 598 24.13 18.56 -15.76
CA MET A 598 24.70 19.90 -15.59
C MET A 598 24.47 20.36 -14.15
N CYS A 599 25.48 20.31 -13.29
CA CYS A 599 25.40 20.81 -11.89
C CYS A 599 25.48 22.34 -11.82
N VAL A 600 24.51 23.00 -12.44
CA VAL A 600 24.42 24.47 -12.52
C VAL A 600 23.55 24.97 -11.37
N LEU A 601 24.13 25.85 -10.56
CA LEU A 601 23.37 26.53 -9.51
C LEU A 601 22.32 27.44 -10.15
N PRO A 602 21.06 27.41 -9.66
CA PRO A 602 20.02 28.29 -10.16
C PRO A 602 20.26 29.76 -9.75
N ARG A 603 21.12 30.00 -8.75
CA ARG A 603 21.58 31.32 -8.32
C ARG A 603 22.99 31.23 -7.77
N GLU A 604 23.94 31.98 -8.32
CA GLU A 604 25.36 31.89 -7.96
C GLU A 604 25.75 32.65 -6.67
N ASN A 605 24.91 33.60 -6.21
CA ASN A 605 25.16 34.42 -5.01
C ASN A 605 24.07 34.28 -3.94
N ALA A 606 23.45 33.11 -3.83
CA ALA A 606 22.47 32.85 -2.78
C ALA A 606 23.14 32.86 -1.39
N ASP A 607 22.42 33.32 -0.36
CA ASP A 607 22.88 33.30 1.05
C ASP A 607 23.18 31.87 1.51
N VAL A 608 22.34 30.93 1.06
CA VAL A 608 22.45 29.50 1.32
C VAL A 608 22.39 28.72 0.01
N MET A 609 23.30 27.76 -0.17
CA MET A 609 23.23 26.80 -1.28
C MET A 609 23.18 25.37 -0.74
N ILE A 610 22.29 24.55 -1.30
CA ILE A 610 22.13 23.15 -0.93
C ILE A 610 22.40 22.28 -2.16
N ALA A 611 23.43 21.44 -2.07
CA ALA A 611 23.82 20.52 -3.13
C ALA A 611 23.81 19.07 -2.68
N GLY A 612 23.27 18.17 -3.51
CA GLY A 612 23.18 16.73 -3.23
C GLY A 612 23.89 15.89 -4.27
N GLY A 613 24.23 14.65 -3.90
CA GLY A 613 24.70 13.63 -4.83
C GLY A 613 25.90 14.06 -5.67
N HIS A 614 25.80 13.88 -6.98
CA HIS A 614 26.92 14.11 -7.90
C HIS A 614 27.27 15.61 -8.06
N CYS A 615 26.40 16.52 -7.64
CA CYS A 615 26.63 17.96 -7.73
C CYS A 615 27.45 18.55 -6.58
N ILE A 616 27.73 17.79 -5.53
CA ILE A 616 28.52 18.26 -4.37
C ILE A 616 29.89 18.81 -4.80
N GLY A 617 30.62 18.07 -5.65
CA GLY A 617 31.96 18.46 -6.07
C GLY A 617 31.99 19.79 -6.84
N GLY A 618 31.08 19.96 -7.80
CA GLY A 618 31.01 21.18 -8.61
C GLY A 618 30.60 22.41 -7.78
N VAL A 619 29.64 22.24 -6.86
CA VAL A 619 29.17 23.35 -6.03
C VAL A 619 30.21 23.75 -4.97
N LEU A 620 30.92 22.79 -4.37
CA LEU A 620 32.04 23.07 -3.45
C LEU A 620 33.16 23.86 -4.12
N ALA A 621 33.46 23.56 -5.39
CA ALA A 621 34.49 24.29 -6.14
C ALA A 621 34.09 25.76 -6.36
N LYS A 622 32.81 26.01 -6.67
CA LYS A 622 32.27 27.37 -6.86
C LYS A 622 32.24 28.20 -5.57
N GLY A 623 31.95 27.57 -4.43
CA GLY A 623 31.85 28.26 -3.14
C GLY A 623 33.17 28.47 -2.39
N LYS A 624 34.31 28.07 -2.97
CA LYS A 624 35.61 28.07 -2.28
C LYS A 624 36.04 29.49 -1.90
N GLY A 625 36.27 29.73 -0.60
CA GLY A 625 36.77 31.00 -0.06
C GLY A 625 35.68 32.04 0.25
N THR A 626 34.48 31.89 -0.29
CA THR A 626 33.33 32.79 -0.07
C THR A 626 32.24 32.17 0.81
N TYR A 627 32.20 30.83 0.91
CA TYR A 627 31.23 30.09 1.70
C TYR A 627 31.90 29.12 2.68
N GLN A 628 31.24 28.91 3.82
CA GLN A 628 31.51 27.83 4.74
C GLN A 628 30.69 26.61 4.32
N ALA A 629 31.37 25.50 4.02
CA ALA A 629 30.73 24.25 3.62
C ALA A 629 30.54 23.31 4.81
N LEU A 630 29.32 22.81 5.00
CA LEU A 630 28.97 21.80 6.00
C LEU A 630 28.39 20.57 5.30
N ARG A 631 28.93 19.39 5.61
CA ARG A 631 28.50 18.12 5.01
C ARG A 631 27.52 17.39 5.93
N TYR A 632 26.51 16.80 5.32
CA TYR A 632 25.45 16.06 5.98
C TYR A 632 25.08 14.83 5.16
N SER A 633 24.56 13.79 5.79
CA SER A 633 23.99 12.66 5.06
C SER A 633 22.51 12.92 4.85
N MET A 634 22.03 13.05 3.62
CA MET A 634 20.59 13.26 3.36
C MET A 634 19.79 11.97 3.55
N ARG A 635 20.37 10.83 3.14
CA ARG A 635 19.79 9.49 3.30
C ARG A 635 20.88 8.51 3.66
N ARG A 636 20.49 7.46 4.36
CA ARG A 636 21.31 6.27 4.56
C ARG A 636 20.56 5.05 4.02
N GLN A 637 21.28 3.99 3.72
CA GLN A 637 20.72 2.80 3.08
C GLN A 637 21.18 1.54 3.80
N TRP A 638 20.30 0.54 3.83
CA TRP A 638 20.60 -0.80 4.31
C TRP A 638 21.59 -1.52 3.39
N ASP A 639 22.44 -2.38 3.96
CA ASP A 639 23.37 -3.21 3.21
C ASP A 639 22.68 -4.17 2.23
N GLN A 640 23.12 -4.15 0.97
CA GLN A 640 22.57 -5.00 -0.09
C GLN A 640 23.45 -6.23 -0.40
N GLY A 641 24.36 -6.61 0.52
CA GLY A 641 25.23 -7.78 0.39
C GLY A 641 24.49 -9.12 0.20
N TYR A 642 23.19 -9.22 0.51
CA TYR A 642 22.38 -10.42 0.23
C TYR A 642 22.05 -10.61 -1.25
N MET A 643 22.24 -9.60 -2.10
CA MET A 643 21.99 -9.74 -3.53
C MET A 643 22.90 -10.83 -4.13
N PRO A 644 22.46 -11.59 -5.13
CA PRO A 644 23.30 -12.64 -5.68
C PRO A 644 24.52 -12.05 -6.41
N PRO A 645 25.65 -12.77 -6.48
CA PRO A 645 26.81 -12.34 -7.27
C PRO A 645 26.51 -12.40 -8.77
N ARG A 646 27.32 -11.68 -9.55
CA ARG A 646 27.20 -11.60 -11.02
C ARG A 646 27.27 -12.99 -11.66
N CYS A 647 26.55 -13.15 -12.77
CA CYS A 647 26.79 -14.25 -13.70
C CYS A 647 28.16 -14.04 -14.37
N VAL A 648 29.06 -15.01 -14.27
CA VAL A 648 30.34 -15.01 -14.99
C VAL A 648 30.13 -15.77 -16.31
N PRO A 649 30.18 -15.12 -17.48
CA PRO A 649 29.98 -15.81 -18.76
C PRO A 649 31.10 -16.84 -18.97
N GLN A 650 30.71 -18.09 -19.24
CA GLN A 650 31.61 -19.10 -19.82
C GLN A 650 31.60 -18.95 -21.34
N GLN A 651 32.70 -19.29 -22.02
CA GLN A 651 32.83 -19.19 -23.49
C GLN A 651 31.58 -19.75 -24.20
N GLY A 652 30.90 -18.91 -24.97
CA GLY A 652 29.71 -19.27 -25.77
C GLY A 652 28.34 -18.98 -25.16
N LYS A 653 28.24 -18.37 -23.97
CA LYS A 653 26.96 -17.91 -23.38
C LYS A 653 27.03 -16.43 -23.00
N THR A 654 26.03 -15.63 -23.39
CA THR A 654 25.97 -14.20 -23.08
C THR A 654 25.31 -13.93 -21.72
N CYS A 655 25.88 -12.98 -20.97
CA CYS A 655 25.30 -12.41 -19.76
C CYS A 655 24.68 -11.06 -20.10
N GLU A 656 23.56 -11.05 -20.83
CA GLU A 656 22.91 -9.80 -21.17
C GLU A 656 22.16 -9.23 -19.95
N GLU A 657 22.58 -8.01 -19.57
CA GLU A 657 22.09 -7.13 -18.48
C GLU A 657 22.53 -7.52 -17.03
N GLN A 658 23.51 -6.83 -16.42
CA GLN A 658 23.93 -7.08 -15.03
C GLN A 658 24.15 -5.77 -14.24
N PRO A 659 23.49 -5.60 -13.06
CA PRO A 659 24.33 -5.58 -11.85
C PRO A 659 23.67 -6.25 -10.63
N TYR A 660 24.35 -7.23 -10.01
CA TYR A 660 24.30 -7.54 -8.55
C TYR A 660 25.65 -8.16 -8.13
N ILE A 661 26.22 -7.78 -6.98
CA ILE A 661 27.58 -8.17 -6.53
C ILE A 661 27.62 -8.62 -5.06
N GLY A 662 26.50 -9.08 -4.50
CA GLY A 662 26.47 -9.57 -3.13
C GLY A 662 26.91 -11.04 -3.01
N VAL A 663 26.86 -11.56 -1.79
CA VAL A 663 27.35 -12.90 -1.41
C VAL A 663 26.22 -13.93 -1.34
N GLY A 664 24.99 -13.51 -1.64
CA GLY A 664 23.79 -14.32 -1.50
C GLY A 664 23.27 -14.39 -0.05
N PRO A 665 22.00 -14.76 0.14
CA PRO A 665 21.30 -14.56 1.42
C PRO A 665 21.86 -15.43 2.56
N LEU A 666 22.34 -16.64 2.26
CA LEU A 666 22.83 -17.55 3.28
C LEU A 666 24.19 -17.11 3.85
N LEU A 667 25.15 -16.79 2.98
CA LEU A 667 26.44 -16.25 3.41
C LEU A 667 26.27 -14.89 4.06
N TRP A 668 25.37 -14.06 3.54
CA TRP A 668 25.05 -12.76 4.11
C TRP A 668 24.50 -12.85 5.53
N LEU A 669 23.54 -13.75 5.79
CA LEU A 669 23.04 -13.97 7.16
C LEU A 669 24.14 -14.48 8.10
N SER A 670 25.15 -15.18 7.58
CA SER A 670 26.24 -15.73 8.38
C SER A 670 27.37 -14.72 8.65
N TYR A 671 27.77 -13.93 7.65
CA TYR A 671 28.99 -13.11 7.68
C TYR A 671 28.80 -11.64 7.28
N GLY A 672 27.61 -11.23 6.87
CA GLY A 672 27.37 -9.91 6.28
C GLY A 672 27.83 -9.80 4.82
N ASP A 673 28.23 -8.61 4.42
CA ASP A 673 28.62 -8.26 3.06
C ASP A 673 30.02 -8.76 2.65
N ASN A 674 30.87 -9.14 3.61
CA ASN A 674 32.26 -9.54 3.37
C ASN A 674 32.62 -10.88 4.04
N PRO A 675 32.12 -12.03 3.53
CA PRO A 675 32.47 -13.34 4.03
C PRO A 675 33.96 -13.68 3.77
N PRO A 676 34.61 -14.46 4.66
CA PRO A 676 35.97 -14.96 4.41
C PRO A 676 36.07 -15.77 3.11
N PRO A 677 37.25 -15.80 2.45
CA PRO A 677 37.46 -16.63 1.28
C PRO A 677 37.14 -18.10 1.55
N GLY A 678 36.30 -18.71 0.70
CA GLY A 678 35.87 -20.11 0.84
C GLY A 678 34.84 -20.36 1.95
N ALA A 679 34.28 -19.32 2.57
CA ALA A 679 33.25 -19.47 3.60
C ALA A 679 32.00 -20.19 3.09
N GLN A 680 31.44 -21.06 3.93
CA GLN A 680 30.18 -21.75 3.70
C GLN A 680 29.11 -21.26 4.68
N PHE A 681 27.84 -21.51 4.36
CA PHE A 681 26.72 -21.17 5.23
C PHE A 681 26.89 -21.81 6.61
N ASP A 682 26.88 -20.97 7.65
CA ASP A 682 26.95 -21.41 9.04
C ASP A 682 25.60 -21.11 9.71
N PRO A 683 24.77 -22.14 9.98
CA PRO A 683 23.43 -21.94 10.54
C PRO A 683 23.46 -21.38 11.96
N MET A 684 24.48 -21.72 12.77
CA MET A 684 24.59 -21.23 14.14
C MET A 684 24.98 -19.76 14.15
N ARG A 685 25.94 -19.39 13.31
CA ARG A 685 26.34 -17.99 13.13
C ARG A 685 25.20 -17.16 12.57
N ALA A 686 24.47 -17.66 11.57
CA ALA A 686 23.29 -17.00 11.04
C ALA A 686 22.20 -16.78 12.09
N ALA A 687 21.93 -17.79 12.93
CA ALA A 687 20.99 -17.65 14.04
C ALA A 687 21.46 -16.60 15.06
N CYS A 688 22.75 -16.56 15.37
CA CYS A 688 23.33 -15.53 16.24
C CYS A 688 23.20 -14.13 15.63
N THR A 689 23.51 -13.96 14.34
CA THR A 689 23.36 -12.68 13.63
C THR A 689 21.93 -12.18 13.68
N ILE A 690 20.95 -13.04 13.37
CA ILE A 690 19.52 -12.69 13.45
C ILE A 690 19.12 -12.35 14.89
N TRP A 691 19.61 -13.11 15.87
CA TRP A 691 19.34 -12.86 17.29
C TRP A 691 19.86 -11.49 17.74
N TYR A 692 21.12 -11.17 17.44
CA TYR A 692 21.70 -9.86 17.75
C TYR A 692 21.00 -8.73 17.00
N TRP A 693 20.53 -8.96 15.78
CA TRP A 693 19.73 -7.97 15.07
C TRP A 693 18.35 -7.77 15.73
N TRP A 694 17.67 -8.84 16.15
CA TRP A 694 16.36 -8.74 16.83
C TRP A 694 16.41 -7.99 18.16
N TRP A 695 17.48 -8.18 18.94
CA TRP A 695 17.56 -7.63 20.30
C TRP A 695 18.38 -6.36 20.40
N ASP A 696 19.53 -6.32 19.71
CA ASP A 696 20.52 -5.24 19.83
C ASP A 696 20.61 -4.37 18.57
N ARG A 697 19.81 -4.68 17.53
CA ARG A 697 19.81 -3.98 16.24
C ARG A 697 21.19 -3.87 15.60
N ARG A 698 22.06 -4.85 15.88
CA ARG A 698 23.37 -4.96 15.26
C ARG A 698 23.21 -5.14 13.75
N ALA A 699 23.82 -4.26 12.96
CA ALA A 699 23.80 -4.35 11.51
C ALA A 699 24.35 -5.70 11.03
N ILE A 700 23.69 -6.26 10.01
CA ILE A 700 24.11 -7.55 9.42
C ILE A 700 25.32 -7.36 8.50
N GLY A 701 25.34 -6.26 7.73
CA GLY A 701 26.46 -5.88 6.87
C GLY A 701 26.92 -4.44 7.10
N SER A 702 27.54 -3.83 6.10
CA SER A 702 28.08 -2.46 6.17
C SER A 702 27.02 -1.38 6.41
N THR A 703 27.37 -0.40 7.25
CA THR A 703 26.53 0.78 7.55
C THR A 703 26.98 2.04 6.79
N ASN A 704 27.92 1.91 5.85
CA ASN A 704 28.56 3.06 5.20
C ASN A 704 27.75 3.62 4.01
N GLY A 705 26.69 2.93 3.59
CA GLY A 705 25.84 3.36 2.48
C GLY A 705 25.07 4.64 2.79
N SER A 706 25.39 5.74 2.10
CA SER A 706 24.71 7.03 2.25
C SER A 706 24.61 7.81 0.94
N PHE A 707 23.57 8.63 0.85
CA PHE A 707 23.43 9.68 -0.15
C PHE A 707 23.62 11.02 0.56
N ASP A 708 24.74 11.67 0.30
CA ASP A 708 25.14 12.87 1.01
C ASP A 708 24.62 14.16 0.39
N MET A 709 24.68 15.23 1.18
CA MET A 709 24.45 16.59 0.78
C MET A 709 25.45 17.54 1.44
N VAL A 710 25.62 18.72 0.85
CA VAL A 710 26.40 19.82 1.40
C VAL A 710 25.52 21.07 1.43
N ILE A 711 25.62 21.81 2.53
CA ILE A 711 25.12 23.18 2.63
C ILE A 711 26.30 24.14 2.62
N LEU A 712 26.20 25.20 1.83
CA LEU A 712 27.15 26.30 1.80
C LEU A 712 26.47 27.54 2.34
N LEU A 713 27.05 28.11 3.38
CA LEU A 713 26.60 29.33 4.03
C LEU A 713 27.57 30.46 3.69
N ARG A 714 27.06 31.61 3.24
CA ARG A 714 27.93 32.74 2.87
C ARG A 714 28.71 33.23 4.09
N ASN A 715 30.02 33.45 3.94
CA ASN A 715 30.92 33.70 5.09
C ASN A 715 30.54 34.94 5.91
N ASP A 716 29.99 35.97 5.27
CA ASP A 716 29.52 37.21 5.91
C ASP A 716 28.29 37.02 6.81
N LEU A 717 27.55 35.92 6.65
CA LEU A 717 26.39 35.58 7.47
C LEU A 717 26.76 34.74 8.70
N VAL A 718 27.90 34.05 8.67
CA VAL A 718 28.30 33.12 9.75
C VAL A 718 29.36 33.72 10.69
N GLN A 719 30.09 34.76 10.26
CA GLN A 719 31.09 35.47 11.07
C GLN A 719 30.69 36.93 11.29
N PRO A 720 29.87 37.25 12.31
CA PRO A 720 29.42 38.63 12.57
C PRO A 720 30.54 39.58 13.03
N GLU A 721 31.66 39.07 13.58
CA GLU A 721 32.72 39.86 14.21
C GLU A 721 33.51 40.81 13.27
N ARG A 722 33.30 40.79 11.95
CA ARG A 722 33.97 41.73 11.02
C ARG A 722 33.18 42.99 10.68
N ARG A 723 31.93 43.15 11.15
CA ARG A 723 31.13 44.35 10.85
C ARG A 723 31.28 45.49 11.85
N GLU A 724 31.79 45.26 13.06
CA GLU A 724 32.07 46.34 14.03
C GLU A 724 33.45 47.00 13.82
N ALA A 725 34.22 46.58 12.80
CA ALA A 725 35.55 47.13 12.49
C ALA A 725 35.63 47.85 11.13
N ARG A 726 34.52 48.38 10.61
CA ARG A 726 34.51 49.27 9.42
C ARG A 726 33.63 50.48 9.60
#